data_AF-A0A942V7L5-F1
#
_entry.id   AF-A0A942V7L5-F1
#
_cell.length_a   1.000
_cell.length_b   1.000
_cell.length_c   1.000
_cell.angle_alpha   90.00
_cell.angle_beta   90.00
_cell.angle_gamma   90.00
#
_symmetry.space_group_name_H-M   'P 1'
#
loop_
_entity.id
_entity.type
_entity.pdbx_description
1 polymer ?
#
loop_
_entity_poly.entity_id
_entity_poly.type
_entity_poly.pdbx_seq_one_letter_code
_entity_poly.pdbx_strand_id
1 'polypeptide(L)'
;MNKLWVVTKNEFFRYFISPLAYVYLICFLLLNGSFAVYFGHFLERGQADLLPMFSFQPWLYLLFIPGISMRLWAEEFRTKTILQIITMPVSIPALVWGKFFASWMFCALALLLTFPFWITVNLLGSPDNTVILISYVGSFLLAGCMLAISQTMSALTKNQVIALVFAVIANLVFFLSGIEYILGIFRSFAPLSIIDMVASFSFLSHFETIVHGLLEARDIVFFASLILLFNLTTVLIISFKTAGTTPWLKSSRPGYYVMIFLILLIGFTGLNLTANNLLRRYQYDFTEEKLFTLTDATRNILRNLPEPVTAKLYYSRILGERSPELRLMFDKIRLLLQRYASLSDGKFSYQIYNPLPLSDVEDRALNAGLQPLPLVDTNSNAYFGMTLTDEVEHRRVIPFFPLERQELLEQDLTQALYLLNHRRSKLGLITSLPMFEQIIENVATPKWEIINQLQQFYDITPISDDNLLDLNNIDALMIAHPQKMSNDMQQAIRNYSYRGGKILAFFDIAAEAPRIFAPVSQTLSPSDYGNLPESWGFRFFDNMVVADLGNSSTIDATNFKDNPTFTQDLIQFYLKEPNFNHDFKETALLKKMMLTSAGIFAPQKDAPIYFVPLLQAGPISELLPAEVVYNNLHPAEILRHFEKDSNPKYIAARIISKNMEKPFELIVVGDSDMLYDSFWTVHQTILENNYAIPVLDNANFVLNALDTLLGRDDMINLRGKSGKNRTFEDIETARKLAQQQFKIREKDIIDKIEQTKSGLQEIWGKKNFEERLQFTPDELAIIANIRKDIDQSRQELFNIRTTLNQEIRRLENRIKFANIYAVPLLILLGMFAFMLKRRRYCRSLSPLQINRPFVYLGTGAALLLALGTASVWYNNRQDIAVYENRPLFPNLPKQINDVEYITLQNHNQTLRFYRDQDAWKLEGAPEFMVYQERIRSFLSAMLEATFYEKKTSKMEYLPAFGLAPIEVASSPAIRVELEDGGKKRLVSFDVGKFDLDLGRGSKGAYVKFDNQFQVWLANFDLIDLSVKPEDWTFSSVWNLRLGRLAQVNDIYEADRLAEIAKVLLNTSFIGVTDRLENPQPLLTADLQAEGGNHVVLHFVKDGTKNYLNYEFKQPLTEKALQTFSSYANAHYYEITAENMEKIKNVIADRRTK
;
A
#
# COMPACT_ATOMS: atom_id res chain seq x y z
N MET A 1 -34.62 45.70 -21.60
CA MET A 1 -33.90 44.68 -20.80
C MET A 1 -34.77 44.26 -19.63
N ASN A 2 -34.96 42.95 -19.40
CA ASN A 2 -35.76 42.47 -18.27
C ASN A 2 -35.20 43.00 -16.94
N LYS A 3 -36.07 43.62 -16.11
CA LYS A 3 -35.70 44.21 -14.81
C LYS A 3 -34.91 43.23 -13.92
N LEU A 4 -35.22 41.94 -14.00
CA LEU A 4 -34.50 40.85 -13.33
C LEU A 4 -33.00 40.83 -13.66
N TRP A 5 -32.63 40.83 -14.94
CA TRP A 5 -31.23 40.76 -15.36
C TRP A 5 -30.42 41.98 -14.93
N VAL A 6 -31.06 43.15 -14.89
CA VAL A 6 -30.43 44.38 -14.39
C VAL A 6 -30.07 44.24 -12.91
N VAL A 7 -30.99 43.69 -12.10
CA VAL A 7 -30.72 43.41 -10.67
C VAL A 7 -29.61 42.36 -10.53
N THR A 8 -29.70 41.23 -11.23
CA THR A 8 -28.69 40.16 -11.19
C THR A 8 -27.30 40.70 -11.51
N LYS A 9 -27.16 41.44 -12.62
CA LYS A 9 -25.89 42.02 -13.03
C LYS A 9 -25.34 42.96 -11.95
N ASN A 10 -26.17 43.85 -11.42
CA ASN A 10 -25.74 44.82 -10.41
C ASN A 10 -25.30 44.14 -9.11
N GLU A 11 -26.07 43.18 -8.62
CA GLU A 11 -25.73 42.42 -7.40
C GLU A 11 -24.49 41.54 -7.60
N PHE A 12 -24.32 40.94 -8.78
CA PHE A 12 -23.11 40.16 -9.10
C PHE A 12 -21.86 41.05 -9.05
N PHE A 13 -21.89 42.23 -9.68
CA PHE A 13 -20.77 43.19 -9.59
C PHE A 13 -20.52 43.67 -8.16
N ARG A 14 -21.57 43.80 -7.33
CA ARG A 14 -21.44 44.18 -5.92
C ARG A 14 -20.58 43.20 -5.11
N TYR A 15 -20.61 41.90 -5.44
CA TYR A 15 -19.70 40.91 -4.85
C TYR A 15 -18.23 41.24 -5.15
N PHE A 16 -17.86 41.53 -6.40
CA PHE A 16 -16.47 41.80 -6.79
C PHE A 16 -15.94 43.18 -6.40
N ILE A 17 -16.83 44.12 -6.09
CA ILE A 17 -16.46 45.41 -5.47
C ILE A 17 -16.06 45.21 -4.01
N SER A 18 -16.71 44.26 -3.32
CA SER A 18 -16.40 43.93 -1.94
C SER A 18 -15.20 42.99 -1.88
N PRO A 19 -14.10 43.38 -1.22
CA PRO A 19 -12.92 42.55 -1.23
C PRO A 19 -13.05 41.29 -0.35
N LEU A 20 -14.17 41.14 0.38
CA LEU A 20 -14.57 39.92 1.08
C LEU A 20 -14.88 38.75 0.13
N ALA A 21 -15.41 39.01 -1.07
CA ALA A 21 -15.75 37.94 -2.01
C ALA A 21 -14.50 37.15 -2.46
N TYR A 22 -13.37 37.84 -2.67
CA TYR A 22 -12.12 37.17 -3.02
C TYR A 22 -11.56 36.34 -1.86
N VAL A 23 -11.70 36.82 -0.60
CA VAL A 23 -11.32 36.03 0.59
C VAL A 23 -12.15 34.73 0.65
N TYR A 24 -13.45 34.82 0.38
CA TYR A 24 -14.31 33.62 0.30
C TYR A 24 -13.85 32.66 -0.80
N LEU A 25 -13.57 33.15 -2.01
CA LEU A 25 -13.08 32.31 -3.12
C LEU A 25 -11.77 31.62 -2.76
N ILE A 26 -10.81 32.36 -2.20
CA ILE A 26 -9.51 31.82 -1.78
C ILE A 26 -9.69 30.74 -0.71
N CYS A 27 -10.47 31.02 0.34
CA CYS A 27 -10.71 30.05 1.41
C CYS A 27 -11.44 28.80 0.90
N PHE A 28 -12.43 28.97 0.01
CA PHE A 28 -13.15 27.85 -0.60
C PHE A 28 -12.22 26.97 -1.43
N LEU A 29 -11.40 27.55 -2.31
CA LEU A 29 -10.46 26.82 -3.16
C LEU A 29 -9.41 26.08 -2.32
N LEU A 30 -8.85 26.72 -1.29
CA LEU A 30 -7.87 26.10 -0.40
C LEU A 30 -8.46 24.93 0.37
N LEU A 31 -9.66 25.09 0.96
CA LEU A 31 -10.30 24.01 1.70
C LEU A 31 -10.78 22.88 0.78
N ASN A 32 -11.33 23.19 -0.39
CA ASN A 32 -11.73 22.19 -1.37
C ASN A 32 -10.54 21.35 -1.84
N GLY A 33 -9.45 22.00 -2.24
CA GLY A 33 -8.24 21.29 -2.64
C GLY A 33 -7.58 20.51 -1.50
N SER A 34 -7.57 21.07 -0.29
CA SER A 34 -6.99 20.39 0.88
C SER A 34 -7.82 19.18 1.31
N PHE A 35 -9.15 19.27 1.27
CA PHE A 35 -10.03 18.15 1.59
C PHE A 35 -9.92 17.03 0.56
N ALA A 36 -9.91 17.36 -0.73
CA ALA A 36 -9.69 16.38 -1.78
C ALA A 36 -8.35 15.64 -1.61
N VAL A 37 -7.25 16.38 -1.38
CA VAL A 37 -5.91 15.78 -1.36
C VAL A 37 -5.56 15.10 -0.04
N TYR A 38 -5.77 15.75 1.10
CA TYR A 38 -5.31 15.25 2.40
C TYR A 38 -6.33 14.34 3.09
N PHE A 39 -7.62 14.64 3.02
CA PHE A 39 -8.67 13.83 3.66
C PHE A 39 -9.26 12.79 2.70
N GLY A 40 -9.32 13.13 1.42
CA GLY A 40 -9.80 12.24 0.36
C GLY A 40 -8.73 11.34 -0.24
N HIS A 41 -7.47 11.46 0.23
CA HIS A 41 -6.34 10.64 -0.21
C HIS A 41 -6.19 10.60 -1.74
N PHE A 42 -6.46 11.72 -2.42
CA PHE A 42 -6.55 11.80 -3.89
C PHE A 42 -5.37 11.15 -4.62
N LEU A 43 -4.13 11.42 -4.21
CA LEU A 43 -2.93 10.84 -4.84
C LEU A 43 -2.61 9.42 -4.35
N GLU A 44 -2.93 9.11 -3.09
CA GLU A 44 -2.60 7.83 -2.45
C GLU A 44 -3.53 6.71 -2.92
N ARG A 45 -4.79 7.02 -3.26
CA ARG A 45 -5.73 6.08 -3.91
C ARG A 45 -5.22 5.57 -5.26
N GLY A 46 -4.32 6.31 -5.90
CA GLY A 46 -3.80 5.96 -7.22
C GLY A 46 -4.85 5.95 -8.33
N GLN A 47 -6.03 6.56 -8.11
CA GLN A 47 -7.14 6.56 -9.06
C GLN A 47 -7.34 7.95 -9.69
N ALA A 48 -7.46 7.98 -11.01
CA ALA A 48 -7.71 9.16 -11.83
C ALA A 48 -9.21 9.48 -11.87
N ASP A 49 -9.80 9.82 -10.72
CA ASP A 49 -11.17 10.32 -10.60
C ASP A 49 -11.23 11.56 -9.70
N LEU A 50 -12.34 12.30 -9.72
CA LEU A 50 -12.56 13.45 -8.82
C LEU A 50 -13.55 13.14 -7.70
N LEU A 51 -13.84 11.86 -7.45
CA LEU A 51 -14.74 11.43 -6.39
C LEU A 51 -14.32 11.99 -5.01
N PRO A 52 -13.03 11.98 -4.60
CA PRO A 52 -12.59 12.60 -3.35
C PRO A 52 -13.01 14.05 -3.20
N MET A 53 -12.92 14.85 -4.28
CA MET A 53 -13.29 16.27 -4.24
C MET A 53 -14.81 16.42 -4.08
N PHE A 54 -15.60 15.68 -4.86
CA PHE A 54 -17.05 15.78 -4.83
C PHE A 54 -17.65 15.23 -3.54
N SER A 55 -17.12 14.15 -2.96
CA SER A 55 -17.61 13.60 -1.68
C SER A 55 -17.55 14.60 -0.53
N PHE A 56 -16.54 15.49 -0.50
CA PHE A 56 -16.44 16.56 0.50
C PHE A 56 -17.18 17.85 0.12
N GLN A 57 -17.67 17.96 -1.11
CA GLN A 57 -18.32 19.17 -1.62
C GLN A 57 -19.58 19.56 -0.83
N PRO A 58 -20.50 18.63 -0.48
CA PRO A 58 -21.65 18.93 0.36
C PRO A 58 -21.29 19.49 1.75
N TRP A 59 -20.25 18.95 2.37
CA TRP A 59 -19.74 19.40 3.67
C TRP A 59 -19.19 20.81 3.62
N LEU A 60 -18.42 21.12 2.57
CA LEU A 60 -17.92 22.47 2.34
C LEU A 60 -19.08 23.46 2.11
N TYR A 61 -20.09 23.08 1.34
CA TYR A 61 -21.24 23.94 1.10
C TYR A 61 -22.05 24.24 2.35
N LEU A 62 -22.13 23.30 3.30
CA LEU A 62 -22.79 23.51 4.58
C LEU A 62 -22.17 24.68 5.35
N LEU A 63 -20.86 24.90 5.20
CA LEU A 63 -20.15 26.03 5.81
C LEU A 63 -20.20 27.30 4.95
N PHE A 64 -19.90 27.16 3.65
CA PHE A 64 -19.63 28.30 2.77
C PHE A 64 -20.89 28.97 2.22
N ILE A 65 -21.90 28.20 1.82
CA ILE A 65 -23.11 28.74 1.18
C ILE A 65 -23.92 29.63 2.15
N PRO A 66 -24.15 29.23 3.42
CA PRO A 66 -24.70 30.13 4.44
C PRO A 66 -23.89 31.42 4.63
N GLY A 67 -22.56 31.34 4.56
CA GLY A 67 -21.68 32.51 4.66
C GLY A 67 -21.85 33.50 3.50
N ILE A 68 -22.06 33.02 2.28
CA ILE A 68 -22.30 33.86 1.10
C ILE A 68 -23.68 34.53 1.17
N SER A 69 -24.69 33.82 1.69
CA SER A 69 -26.07 34.29 1.68
C SER A 69 -26.46 35.14 2.90
N MET A 70 -25.74 35.06 4.02
CA MET A 70 -26.15 35.65 5.30
C MET A 70 -26.47 37.15 5.21
N ARG A 71 -25.81 37.86 4.28
CA ARG A 71 -25.95 39.32 4.09
C ARG A 71 -27.06 39.72 3.12
N LEU A 72 -27.53 38.81 2.27
CA LEU A 72 -28.42 39.13 1.13
C LEU A 72 -29.63 39.97 1.53
N TRP A 73 -30.25 39.66 2.68
CA TRP A 73 -31.41 40.36 3.20
C TRP A 73 -31.22 40.90 4.62
N ALA A 74 -30.54 40.15 5.50
CA ALA A 74 -30.35 40.57 6.90
C ALA A 74 -29.64 41.92 7.01
N GLU A 75 -28.70 42.22 6.10
CA GLU A 75 -28.01 43.52 6.08
C GLU A 75 -28.92 44.66 5.65
N GLU A 76 -29.76 44.44 4.64
CA GLU A 76 -30.69 45.45 4.11
C GLU A 76 -31.77 45.79 5.16
N PHE A 77 -32.20 44.80 5.97
CA PHE A 77 -33.09 45.04 7.10
C PHE A 77 -32.40 45.73 8.28
N ARG A 78 -31.13 45.40 8.55
CA ARG A 78 -30.33 46.03 9.61
C ARG A 78 -30.07 47.51 9.33
N THR A 79 -29.69 47.81 8.09
CA THR A 79 -29.29 49.16 7.64
C THR A 79 -30.47 50.01 7.16
N LYS A 80 -31.69 49.44 7.13
CA LYS A 80 -32.95 50.06 6.66
C LYS A 80 -32.94 50.51 5.20
N THR A 81 -31.94 50.11 4.41
CA THR A 81 -31.86 50.32 2.96
C THR A 81 -32.94 49.57 2.19
N ILE A 82 -33.57 48.56 2.81
CA ILE A 82 -34.73 47.85 2.25
C ILE A 82 -35.86 48.79 1.80
N LEU A 83 -36.09 49.91 2.51
CA LEU A 83 -37.11 50.90 2.15
C LEU A 83 -36.78 51.58 0.81
N GLN A 84 -35.49 51.84 0.56
CA GLN A 84 -35.02 52.45 -0.69
C GLN A 84 -35.11 51.47 -1.86
N ILE A 85 -34.83 50.18 -1.64
CA ILE A 85 -34.89 49.17 -2.69
C ILE A 85 -36.34 48.93 -3.15
N ILE A 86 -37.30 48.99 -2.23
CA ILE A 86 -38.72 48.69 -2.51
C ILE A 86 -39.45 49.86 -3.17
N THR A 87 -38.97 51.09 -3.00
CA THR A 87 -39.49 52.26 -3.73
C THR A 87 -38.99 52.34 -5.18
N MET A 88 -38.01 51.53 -5.56
CA MET A 88 -37.58 51.42 -6.96
C MET A 88 -38.68 50.77 -7.81
N PRO A 89 -38.78 51.09 -9.12
CA PRO A 89 -39.80 50.54 -10.02
C PRO A 89 -39.52 49.07 -10.42
N VAL A 90 -39.19 48.22 -9.45
CA VAL A 90 -38.82 46.80 -9.61
C VAL A 90 -39.69 45.96 -8.67
N SER A 91 -40.23 44.84 -9.16
CA SER A 91 -41.08 43.97 -8.34
C SER A 91 -40.26 43.15 -7.33
N ILE A 92 -40.87 42.78 -6.19
CA ILE A 92 -40.23 41.94 -5.17
C ILE A 92 -39.70 40.61 -5.74
N PRO A 93 -40.45 39.87 -6.58
CA PRO A 93 -39.91 38.65 -7.20
C PRO A 93 -38.65 38.91 -8.04
N ALA A 94 -38.60 40.01 -8.79
CA ALA A 94 -37.42 40.36 -9.58
C ALA A 94 -36.19 40.69 -8.70
N LEU A 95 -36.40 41.26 -7.50
CA LEU A 95 -35.33 41.50 -6.53
C LEU A 95 -34.81 40.20 -5.91
N VAL A 96 -35.73 39.32 -5.48
CA VAL A 96 -35.39 38.03 -4.88
C VAL A 96 -34.64 37.13 -5.85
N TRP A 97 -35.22 36.87 -7.02
CA TRP A 97 -34.56 36.07 -8.04
C TRP A 97 -33.28 36.74 -8.55
N GLY A 98 -33.26 38.08 -8.63
CA GLY A 98 -32.07 38.82 -9.05
C GLY A 98 -30.88 38.57 -8.12
N LYS A 99 -31.10 38.70 -6.80
CA LYS A 99 -30.11 38.42 -5.74
C LYS A 99 -29.71 36.94 -5.66
N PHE A 100 -30.66 36.02 -5.82
CA PHE A 100 -30.41 34.59 -5.89
C PHE A 100 -29.51 34.24 -7.08
N PHE A 101 -29.85 34.65 -8.30
CA PHE A 101 -29.04 34.36 -9.49
C PHE A 101 -27.63 34.96 -9.40
N ALA A 102 -27.49 36.16 -8.82
CA ALA A 102 -26.18 36.77 -8.62
C ALA A 102 -25.30 35.93 -7.69
N SER A 103 -25.85 35.50 -6.55
CA SER A 103 -25.11 34.66 -5.60
C SER A 103 -24.90 33.23 -6.10
N TRP A 104 -25.82 32.68 -6.90
CA TRP A 104 -25.67 31.38 -7.53
C TRP A 104 -24.60 31.38 -8.64
N MET A 105 -24.53 32.44 -9.45
CA MET A 105 -23.43 32.65 -10.40
C MET A 105 -22.07 32.82 -9.71
N PHE A 106 -22.04 33.43 -8.52
CA PHE A 106 -20.82 33.51 -7.72
C PHE A 106 -20.35 32.12 -7.26
N CYS A 107 -21.28 31.23 -6.88
CA CYS A 107 -20.97 29.83 -6.58
C CYS A 107 -20.50 29.06 -7.82
N ALA A 108 -21.10 29.32 -8.99
CA ALA A 108 -20.65 28.75 -10.27
C ALA A 108 -19.20 29.15 -10.59
N LEU A 109 -18.84 30.42 -10.35
CA LEU A 109 -17.46 30.88 -10.52
C LEU A 109 -16.51 30.16 -9.55
N ALA A 110 -16.91 29.99 -8.29
CA ALA A 110 -16.10 29.27 -7.30
C ALA A 110 -15.83 27.82 -7.72
N LEU A 111 -16.84 27.13 -8.27
CA LEU A 111 -16.70 25.78 -8.84
C LEU A 111 -15.82 25.77 -10.09
N LEU A 112 -16.01 26.70 -11.02
CA LEU A 112 -15.21 26.77 -12.24
C LEU A 112 -13.73 26.95 -11.92
N LEU A 113 -13.41 27.71 -10.87
CA LEU A 113 -12.03 27.92 -10.42
C LEU A 113 -11.35 26.66 -9.86
N THR A 114 -12.06 25.53 -9.69
CA THR A 114 -11.45 24.23 -9.36
C THR A 114 -10.99 23.43 -10.59
N PHE A 115 -11.06 24.01 -11.81
CA PHE A 115 -10.62 23.38 -13.06
C PHE A 115 -9.21 22.76 -13.07
N PRO A 116 -8.20 23.19 -12.28
CA PRO A 116 -6.90 22.53 -12.27
C PRO A 116 -6.99 21.04 -11.91
N PHE A 117 -7.94 20.66 -11.05
CA PHE A 117 -8.15 19.26 -10.68
C PHE A 117 -8.57 18.43 -11.90
N TRP A 118 -9.51 18.94 -12.70
CA TRP A 118 -9.96 18.28 -13.93
C TRP A 118 -8.83 18.15 -14.97
N ILE A 119 -7.97 19.17 -15.10
CA ILE A 119 -6.79 19.08 -15.96
C ILE A 119 -5.81 18.02 -15.41
N THR A 120 -5.55 18.02 -14.10
CA THR A 120 -4.59 17.11 -13.46
C THR A 120 -4.96 15.64 -13.67
N VAL A 121 -6.23 15.27 -13.49
CA VAL A 121 -6.65 13.87 -13.68
C VAL A 121 -6.52 13.40 -15.13
N ASN A 122 -6.76 14.27 -16.12
CA ASN A 122 -6.58 13.94 -17.54
C ASN A 122 -5.12 13.90 -17.97
N LEU A 123 -4.24 14.64 -17.28
CA LEU A 123 -2.80 14.59 -17.57
C LEU A 123 -2.13 13.35 -16.99
N LEU A 124 -2.63 12.81 -15.87
CA LEU A 124 -1.99 11.71 -15.14
C LEU A 124 -2.62 10.33 -15.45
N GLY A 125 -3.78 10.29 -16.09
CA GLY A 125 -4.51 9.06 -16.38
C GLY A 125 -5.69 9.29 -17.32
N SER A 126 -6.63 8.34 -17.37
CA SER A 126 -7.80 8.34 -18.26
C SER A 126 -9.13 8.42 -17.49
N PRO A 127 -9.51 9.59 -16.94
CA PRO A 127 -10.73 9.75 -16.15
C PRO A 127 -12.00 9.66 -17.00
N ASP A 128 -13.14 9.30 -16.38
CA ASP A 128 -14.46 9.47 -17.00
C ASP A 128 -14.87 10.95 -16.98
N ASN A 129 -14.59 11.64 -18.08
CA ASN A 129 -14.88 13.07 -18.21
C ASN A 129 -16.39 13.39 -18.19
N THR A 130 -17.24 12.44 -18.57
CA THR A 130 -18.70 12.63 -18.57
C THR A 130 -19.23 12.62 -17.14
N VAL A 131 -18.74 11.69 -16.32
CA VAL A 131 -19.04 11.63 -14.88
C VAL A 131 -18.51 12.87 -14.14
N ILE A 132 -17.31 13.36 -14.49
CA ILE A 132 -16.79 14.61 -13.93
C ILE A 132 -17.72 15.79 -14.26
N LEU A 133 -18.11 15.93 -15.53
CA LEU A 133 -18.99 17.02 -15.98
C LEU A 133 -20.34 16.99 -15.23
N ILE A 134 -20.98 15.81 -15.15
CA ILE A 134 -22.29 15.72 -14.49
C ILE A 134 -22.18 15.92 -12.97
N SER A 135 -21.05 15.53 -12.36
CA SER A 135 -20.74 15.84 -10.95
C SER A 135 -20.63 17.35 -10.70
N TYR A 136 -20.01 18.10 -11.60
CA TYR A 136 -19.98 19.57 -11.54
C TYR A 136 -21.39 20.18 -11.69
N VAL A 137 -22.21 19.66 -12.60
CA VAL A 137 -23.61 20.10 -12.76
C VAL A 137 -24.43 19.79 -11.50
N GLY A 138 -24.30 18.59 -10.93
CA GLY A 138 -24.93 18.20 -9.68
C GLY A 138 -24.50 19.10 -8.52
N SER A 139 -23.22 19.44 -8.46
CA SER A 139 -22.67 20.35 -7.44
C SER A 139 -23.25 21.76 -7.59
N PHE A 140 -23.37 22.25 -8.82
CA PHE A 140 -24.00 23.54 -9.10
C PHE A 140 -25.48 23.59 -8.68
N LEU A 141 -26.25 22.52 -8.93
CA LEU A 141 -27.64 22.40 -8.49
C LEU A 141 -27.77 22.34 -6.96
N LEU A 142 -26.90 21.56 -6.30
CA LEU A 142 -26.81 21.48 -4.85
C LEU A 142 -26.50 22.83 -4.22
N ALA A 143 -25.54 23.57 -4.77
CA ALA A 143 -25.21 24.93 -4.32
C ALA A 143 -26.45 25.84 -4.39
N GLY A 144 -27.22 25.76 -5.48
CA GLY A 144 -28.46 26.53 -5.66
C GLY A 144 -29.52 26.22 -4.60
N CYS A 145 -29.70 24.95 -4.26
CA CYS A 145 -30.63 24.51 -3.21
C CYS A 145 -30.25 25.06 -1.84
N MET A 146 -28.99 24.86 -1.45
CA MET A 146 -28.50 25.33 -0.18
C MET A 146 -28.53 26.86 -0.08
N LEU A 147 -28.28 27.55 -1.21
CA LEU A 147 -28.34 29.00 -1.30
C LEU A 147 -29.76 29.52 -1.17
N ALA A 148 -30.76 28.86 -1.78
CA ALA A 148 -32.16 29.24 -1.67
C ALA A 148 -32.65 29.14 -0.21
N ILE A 149 -32.31 28.05 0.49
CA ILE A 149 -32.57 27.89 1.93
C ILE A 149 -31.91 29.03 2.70
N SER A 150 -30.63 29.25 2.45
CA SER A 150 -29.83 30.20 3.22
C SER A 150 -30.22 31.66 2.98
N GLN A 151 -30.71 32.00 1.77
CA GLN A 151 -31.32 33.30 1.46
C GLN A 151 -32.62 33.50 2.25
N THR A 152 -33.46 32.46 2.31
CA THR A 152 -34.70 32.48 3.09
C THR A 152 -34.43 32.78 4.56
N MET A 153 -33.43 32.11 5.16
CA MET A 153 -33.02 32.34 6.55
C MET A 153 -32.47 33.76 6.77
N SER A 154 -31.73 34.31 5.81
CA SER A 154 -31.30 35.72 5.84
C SER A 154 -32.48 36.70 5.84
N ALA A 155 -33.58 36.39 5.13
CA ALA A 155 -34.76 37.25 5.11
C ALA A 155 -35.57 37.24 6.42
N LEU A 156 -35.43 36.19 7.25
CA LEU A 156 -36.16 36.07 8.52
C LEU A 156 -35.63 36.99 9.62
N THR A 157 -34.33 37.28 9.63
CA THR A 157 -33.66 38.04 10.71
C THR A 157 -33.05 39.36 10.23
N LYS A 158 -32.71 40.23 11.20
CA LYS A 158 -31.94 41.47 10.97
C LYS A 158 -30.45 41.28 11.32
N ASN A 159 -30.07 40.15 11.91
CA ASN A 159 -28.70 39.89 12.34
C ASN A 159 -28.05 38.85 11.41
N GLN A 160 -26.92 39.22 10.79
CA GLN A 160 -26.16 38.36 9.87
C GLN A 160 -25.67 37.07 10.55
N VAL A 161 -25.28 37.11 11.82
CA VAL A 161 -24.80 35.92 12.54
C VAL A 161 -25.94 34.94 12.81
N ILE A 162 -27.12 35.44 13.19
CA ILE A 162 -28.30 34.60 13.39
C ILE A 162 -28.76 34.00 12.05
N ALA A 163 -28.67 34.77 10.95
CA ALA A 163 -28.99 34.29 9.61
C ALA A 163 -28.10 33.11 9.21
N LEU A 164 -26.80 33.22 9.49
CA LEU A 164 -25.82 32.17 9.25
C LEU A 164 -26.17 30.89 10.01
N VAL A 165 -26.40 30.98 11.33
CA VAL A 165 -26.70 29.81 12.18
C VAL A 165 -27.97 29.10 11.72
N PHE A 166 -29.05 29.84 11.44
CA PHE A 166 -30.28 29.24 10.94
C PHE A 166 -30.12 28.62 9.56
N ALA A 167 -29.34 29.24 8.67
CA ALA A 167 -29.03 28.67 7.37
C ALA A 167 -28.26 27.35 7.51
N VAL A 168 -27.25 27.28 8.38
CA VAL A 168 -26.49 26.03 8.63
C VAL A 168 -27.41 24.95 9.17
N ILE A 169 -28.22 25.24 10.20
CA ILE A 169 -29.15 24.25 10.79
C ILE A 169 -30.17 23.78 9.76
N ALA A 170 -30.78 24.68 9.00
CA ALA A 170 -31.78 24.32 8.00
C ALA A 170 -31.18 23.41 6.91
N ASN A 171 -29.98 23.74 6.40
CA ASN A 171 -29.29 22.88 5.44
C ASN A 171 -28.88 21.53 6.04
N LEU A 172 -28.45 21.51 7.31
CA LEU A 172 -28.06 20.28 8.01
C LEU A 172 -29.24 19.30 8.12
N VAL A 173 -30.47 19.78 8.31
CA VAL A 173 -31.66 18.92 8.35
C VAL A 173 -31.87 18.16 7.03
N PHE A 174 -31.80 18.85 5.89
CA PHE A 174 -31.89 18.20 4.57
C PHE A 174 -30.69 17.29 4.32
N PHE A 175 -29.50 17.72 4.71
CA PHE A 175 -28.27 16.95 4.58
C PHE A 175 -28.34 15.60 5.30
N LEU A 176 -28.83 15.60 6.54
CA LEU A 176 -28.84 14.41 7.39
C LEU A 176 -30.07 13.50 7.17
N SER A 177 -31.11 13.99 6.48
CA SER A 177 -32.40 13.28 6.35
C SER A 177 -32.33 11.88 5.71
N GLY A 178 -31.33 11.60 4.86
CA GLY A 178 -31.14 10.28 4.23
C GLY A 178 -30.14 9.37 4.93
N ILE A 179 -29.54 9.79 6.05
CA ILE A 179 -28.57 8.96 6.78
C ILE A 179 -29.31 7.87 7.56
N GLU A 180 -28.80 6.64 7.51
CA GLU A 180 -29.44 5.47 8.11
C GLU A 180 -29.70 5.65 9.62
N TYR A 181 -28.80 6.32 10.34
CA TYR A 181 -29.00 6.64 11.76
C TYR A 181 -30.29 7.43 12.02
N ILE A 182 -30.63 8.39 11.15
CA ILE A 182 -31.84 9.20 11.31
C ILE A 182 -33.07 8.42 10.83
N LEU A 183 -32.97 7.72 9.70
CA LEU A 183 -34.05 6.87 9.21
C LEU A 183 -34.41 5.78 10.22
N GLY A 184 -33.42 5.24 10.95
CA GLY A 184 -33.62 4.27 12.03
C GLY A 184 -34.46 4.82 13.17
N ILE A 185 -34.29 6.09 13.54
CA ILE A 185 -35.13 6.75 14.55
C ILE A 185 -36.58 6.84 14.08
N PHE A 186 -36.82 7.20 12.81
CA PHE A 186 -38.17 7.27 12.24
C PHE A 186 -38.83 5.90 12.10
N ARG A 187 -38.07 4.83 11.83
CA ARG A 187 -38.60 3.45 11.78
C ARG A 187 -39.26 2.99 13.07
N SER A 188 -38.84 3.54 14.20
CA SER A 188 -39.43 3.21 15.50
C SER A 188 -40.87 3.70 15.67
N PHE A 189 -41.33 4.69 14.89
CA PHE A 189 -42.65 5.30 15.10
C PHE A 189 -43.41 5.70 13.82
N ALA A 190 -42.78 5.71 12.64
CA ALA A 190 -43.38 6.19 11.39
C ALA A 190 -43.61 5.05 10.37
N PRO A 191 -44.70 5.10 9.58
CA PRO A 191 -44.92 4.18 8.45
C PRO A 191 -43.84 4.29 7.36
N LEU A 192 -43.67 3.23 6.58
CA LEU A 192 -42.67 3.13 5.50
C LEU A 192 -42.75 4.30 4.51
N SER A 193 -43.95 4.72 4.13
CA SER A 193 -44.15 5.85 3.21
C SER A 193 -43.61 7.19 3.74
N ILE A 194 -43.64 7.40 5.06
CA ILE A 194 -43.08 8.60 5.68
C ILE A 194 -41.56 8.51 5.73
N ILE A 195 -41.01 7.32 5.99
CA ILE A 195 -39.56 7.08 5.99
C ILE A 195 -38.99 7.32 4.58
N ASP A 196 -39.63 6.78 3.55
CA ASP A 196 -39.24 7.01 2.16
C ASP A 196 -39.36 8.49 1.78
N MET A 197 -40.38 9.20 2.30
CA MET A 197 -40.52 10.65 2.13
C MET A 197 -39.36 11.41 2.77
N VAL A 198 -39.00 11.08 4.02
CA VAL A 198 -37.88 11.74 4.73
C VAL A 198 -36.57 11.46 4.00
N ALA A 199 -36.34 10.22 3.56
CA ALA A 199 -35.16 9.87 2.76
C ALA A 199 -35.09 10.64 1.43
N SER A 200 -36.24 10.90 0.79
CA SER A 200 -36.31 11.67 -0.46
C SER A 200 -35.98 13.16 -0.33
N PHE A 201 -35.81 13.68 0.89
CA PHE A 201 -35.33 15.05 1.11
C PHE A 201 -33.81 15.15 1.28
N SER A 202 -33.10 14.03 1.17
CA SER A 202 -31.66 13.94 1.38
C SER A 202 -30.85 14.57 0.26
N PHE A 203 -30.11 15.64 0.57
CA PHE A 203 -29.12 16.19 -0.36
C PHE A 203 -28.04 15.18 -0.72
N LEU A 204 -27.62 14.37 0.25
CA LEU A 204 -26.53 13.42 0.04
C LEU A 204 -26.95 12.32 -0.94
N SER A 205 -28.14 11.76 -0.77
CA SER A 205 -28.63 10.65 -1.60
C SER A 205 -28.81 11.04 -3.07
N HIS A 206 -29.39 12.22 -3.34
CA HIS A 206 -29.55 12.74 -4.70
C HIS A 206 -28.25 13.22 -5.33
N PHE A 207 -27.27 13.64 -4.52
CA PHE A 207 -25.98 14.08 -5.02
C PHE A 207 -25.06 12.89 -5.30
N GLU A 208 -25.09 11.85 -4.47
CA GLU A 208 -24.30 10.63 -4.62
C GLU A 208 -24.62 9.88 -5.92
N THR A 209 -25.91 9.73 -6.27
CA THR A 209 -26.33 9.15 -7.56
C THR A 209 -25.69 9.87 -8.74
N ILE A 210 -25.74 11.22 -8.72
CA ILE A 210 -25.19 12.06 -9.77
C ILE A 210 -23.66 11.97 -9.83
N VAL A 211 -22.97 11.97 -8.69
CA VAL A 211 -21.51 11.91 -8.62
C VAL A 211 -20.97 10.59 -9.16
N HIS A 212 -21.73 9.50 -9.04
CA HIS A 212 -21.42 8.21 -9.66
C HIS A 212 -21.81 8.13 -11.15
N GLY A 213 -22.36 9.19 -11.74
CA GLY A 213 -22.72 9.23 -13.16
C GLY A 213 -24.16 8.82 -13.48
N LEU A 214 -24.99 8.53 -12.48
CA LEU A 214 -26.40 8.18 -12.70
C LEU A 214 -27.29 9.40 -12.44
N LEU A 215 -27.84 9.98 -13.50
CA LEU A 215 -28.77 11.09 -13.38
C LEU A 215 -30.21 10.58 -13.45
N GLU A 216 -30.95 10.70 -12.34
CA GLU A 216 -32.36 10.34 -12.32
C GLU A 216 -33.23 11.59 -12.50
N ALA A 217 -34.33 11.46 -13.24
CA ALA A 217 -35.24 12.59 -13.48
C ALA A 217 -35.85 13.15 -12.18
N ARG A 218 -36.00 12.32 -11.14
CA ARG A 218 -36.47 12.75 -9.81
C ARG A 218 -35.49 13.70 -9.12
N ASP A 219 -34.18 13.55 -9.35
CA ASP A 219 -33.15 14.37 -8.71
C ASP A 219 -33.24 15.81 -9.21
N ILE A 220 -33.42 15.98 -10.52
CA ILE A 220 -33.61 17.29 -11.16
C ILE A 220 -34.88 17.97 -10.63
N VAL A 221 -35.97 17.22 -10.52
CA VAL A 221 -37.25 17.72 -10.02
C VAL A 221 -37.14 18.13 -8.55
N PHE A 222 -36.43 17.34 -7.75
CA PHE A 222 -36.14 17.67 -6.35
C PHE A 222 -35.36 18.98 -6.22
N PHE A 223 -34.22 19.11 -6.89
CA PHE A 223 -33.42 20.33 -6.82
C PHE A 223 -34.19 21.56 -7.34
N ALA A 224 -34.87 21.43 -8.48
CA ALA A 224 -35.64 22.54 -9.06
C ALA A 224 -36.81 22.96 -8.17
N SER A 225 -37.57 22.01 -7.64
CA SER A 225 -38.72 22.29 -6.78
C SER A 225 -38.30 22.91 -5.44
N LEU A 226 -37.14 22.52 -4.89
CA LEU A 226 -36.62 23.08 -3.65
C LEU A 226 -36.10 24.51 -3.84
N ILE A 227 -35.38 24.79 -4.95
CA ILE A 227 -34.99 26.16 -5.32
C ILE A 227 -36.22 27.05 -5.46
N LEU A 228 -37.28 26.57 -6.13
CA LEU A 228 -38.53 27.30 -6.31
C LEU A 228 -39.23 27.56 -4.97
N LEU A 229 -39.39 26.53 -4.13
CA LEU A 229 -40.07 26.62 -2.83
C LEU A 229 -39.45 27.71 -1.95
N PHE A 230 -38.13 27.68 -1.76
CA PHE A 230 -37.44 28.60 -0.85
C PHE A 230 -37.32 30.02 -1.43
N ASN A 231 -37.14 30.18 -2.75
CA ASN A 231 -37.18 31.51 -3.35
C ASN A 231 -38.58 32.14 -3.27
N LEU A 232 -39.64 31.37 -3.53
CA LEU A 232 -41.02 31.85 -3.34
C LEU A 232 -41.29 32.17 -1.86
N THR A 233 -40.82 31.34 -0.94
CA THR A 233 -40.92 31.61 0.50
C THR A 233 -40.21 32.91 0.89
N THR A 234 -39.05 33.20 0.29
CA THR A 234 -38.36 34.48 0.47
C THR A 234 -39.21 35.66 -0.01
N VAL A 235 -39.87 35.53 -1.18
CA VAL A 235 -40.82 36.55 -1.69
C VAL A 235 -41.97 36.78 -0.71
N LEU A 236 -42.53 35.72 -0.10
CA LEU A 236 -43.60 35.82 0.89
C LEU A 236 -43.13 36.58 2.14
N ILE A 237 -41.97 36.22 2.69
CA ILE A 237 -41.41 36.84 3.90
C ILE A 237 -41.16 38.35 3.67
N ILE A 238 -40.61 38.71 2.53
CA ILE A 238 -40.33 40.12 2.21
C ILE A 238 -41.63 40.88 1.99
N SER A 239 -42.58 40.30 1.25
CA SER A 239 -43.89 40.93 1.00
C SER A 239 -44.64 41.20 2.31
N PHE A 240 -44.61 40.24 3.25
CA PHE A 240 -45.16 40.40 4.59
C PHE A 240 -44.50 41.55 5.38
N LYS A 241 -43.15 41.62 5.37
CA LYS A 241 -42.40 42.66 6.11
C LYS A 241 -42.52 44.06 5.52
N THR A 242 -42.92 44.19 4.26
CA THR A 242 -42.80 45.44 3.48
C THR A 242 -44.12 45.92 2.87
N ALA A 243 -45.23 45.23 3.17
CA ALA A 243 -46.58 45.54 2.67
C ALA A 243 -46.72 45.53 1.14
N GLY A 244 -45.93 44.68 0.46
CA GLY A 244 -46.02 44.18 -0.92
C GLY A 244 -46.59 45.08 -2.03
N THR A 245 -45.83 45.26 -3.12
CA THR A 245 -46.31 45.89 -4.38
C THR A 245 -46.97 44.90 -5.36
N THR A 246 -46.95 43.60 -5.07
CA THR A 246 -47.45 42.55 -5.98
C THR A 246 -48.98 42.39 -5.85
N PRO A 247 -49.77 42.56 -6.93
CA PRO A 247 -51.24 42.63 -6.84
C PRO A 247 -51.93 41.41 -6.22
N TRP A 248 -51.42 40.20 -6.46
CA TRP A 248 -52.04 38.93 -6.04
C TRP A 248 -51.59 38.41 -4.66
N LEU A 249 -50.65 39.11 -3.99
CA LEU A 249 -50.04 38.71 -2.71
C LEU A 249 -50.30 39.74 -1.60
N LYS A 250 -51.13 40.75 -1.85
CA LYS A 250 -51.34 41.89 -0.95
C LYS A 250 -52.38 41.54 0.12
N SER A 251 -51.91 41.26 1.34
CA SER A 251 -52.77 41.07 2.52
C SER A 251 -52.11 41.64 3.77
N SER A 252 -52.93 42.19 4.66
CA SER A 252 -52.48 42.75 5.95
C SER A 252 -52.47 41.70 7.09
N ARG A 253 -52.99 40.49 6.86
CA ARG A 253 -53.11 39.44 7.89
C ARG A 253 -51.92 38.47 7.84
N PRO A 254 -51.19 38.24 8.95
CA PRO A 254 -50.08 37.27 9.01
C PRO A 254 -50.49 35.85 8.57
N GLY A 255 -51.70 35.42 8.94
CA GLY A 255 -52.21 34.09 8.61
C GLY A 255 -52.32 33.80 7.10
N TYR A 256 -52.49 34.84 6.27
CA TYR A 256 -52.53 34.66 4.81
C TYR A 256 -51.19 34.17 4.24
N TYR A 257 -50.07 34.74 4.71
CA TYR A 257 -48.73 34.32 4.26
C TYR A 257 -48.37 32.92 4.78
N VAL A 258 -48.79 32.57 6.00
CA VAL A 258 -48.62 31.22 6.55
C VAL A 258 -49.43 30.20 5.74
N MET A 259 -50.67 30.52 5.39
CA MET A 259 -51.51 29.67 4.54
C MET A 259 -50.87 29.42 3.16
N ILE A 260 -50.35 30.46 2.50
CA ILE A 260 -49.66 30.29 1.21
C ILE A 260 -48.39 29.45 1.37
N PHE A 261 -47.61 29.67 2.42
CA PHE A 261 -46.43 28.85 2.69
C PHE A 261 -46.80 27.37 2.87
N LEU A 262 -47.87 27.06 3.62
CA LEU A 262 -48.36 25.69 3.78
C LEU A 262 -48.84 25.09 2.46
N ILE A 263 -49.52 25.86 1.60
CA ILE A 263 -49.93 25.41 0.26
C ILE A 263 -48.70 25.11 -0.60
N LEU A 264 -47.68 25.97 -0.59
CA LEU A 264 -46.43 25.74 -1.31
C LEU A 264 -45.68 24.51 -0.77
N LEU A 265 -45.67 24.32 0.54
CA LEU A 265 -45.05 23.16 1.18
C LEU A 265 -45.78 21.86 0.79
N ILE A 266 -47.11 21.84 0.83
CA ILE A 266 -47.92 20.69 0.40
C ILE A 266 -47.74 20.42 -1.10
N GLY A 267 -47.68 21.47 -1.92
CA GLY A 267 -47.40 21.34 -3.35
C GLY A 267 -46.01 20.76 -3.61
N PHE A 268 -45.00 21.22 -2.88
CA PHE A 268 -43.64 20.70 -2.94
C PHE A 268 -43.57 19.23 -2.50
N THR A 269 -44.16 18.86 -1.37
CA THR A 269 -44.14 17.47 -0.88
C THR A 269 -44.91 16.56 -1.83
N GLY A 270 -46.09 16.96 -2.29
CA GLY A 270 -46.90 16.19 -3.24
C GLY A 270 -46.19 15.99 -4.59
N LEU A 271 -45.54 17.03 -5.12
CA LEU A 271 -44.77 16.95 -6.36
C LEU A 271 -43.56 16.02 -6.23
N ASN A 272 -42.82 16.08 -5.13
CA ASN A 272 -41.65 15.21 -4.91
C ASN A 272 -42.05 13.76 -4.66
N LEU A 273 -43.12 13.50 -3.90
CA LEU A 273 -43.66 12.15 -3.72
C LEU A 273 -44.11 11.55 -5.06
N THR A 274 -44.79 12.36 -5.88
CA THR A 274 -45.23 11.94 -7.22
C THR A 274 -44.04 11.67 -8.14
N ALA A 275 -43.04 12.56 -8.14
CA ALA A 275 -41.81 12.41 -8.90
C ALA A 275 -41.04 11.15 -8.49
N ASN A 276 -40.94 10.87 -7.19
CA ASN A 276 -40.25 9.70 -6.68
C ASN A 276 -40.89 8.38 -7.14
N ASN A 277 -42.22 8.37 -7.33
CA ASN A 277 -42.94 7.18 -7.79
C ASN A 277 -42.95 7.05 -9.32
N LEU A 278 -43.17 8.14 -10.05
CA LEU A 278 -43.36 8.12 -11.51
C LEU A 278 -42.07 8.29 -12.30
N LEU A 279 -41.16 9.14 -11.83
CA LEU A 279 -39.97 9.54 -12.58
C LEU A 279 -38.75 8.66 -12.31
N ARG A 280 -38.82 7.76 -11.32
CA ARG A 280 -37.75 6.80 -10.99
C ARG A 280 -37.38 5.88 -12.16
N ARG A 281 -38.28 5.68 -13.13
CA ARG A 281 -38.02 4.88 -14.33
C ARG A 281 -37.16 5.61 -15.37
N TYR A 282 -37.12 6.94 -15.32
CA TYR A 282 -36.37 7.76 -16.26
C TYR A 282 -35.02 8.12 -15.63
N GLN A 283 -34.04 7.27 -15.90
CA GLN A 283 -32.66 7.44 -15.49
C GLN A 283 -31.78 7.45 -16.73
N TYR A 284 -30.73 8.26 -16.71
CA TYR A 284 -29.72 8.27 -17.75
C TYR A 284 -28.36 8.03 -17.13
N ASP A 285 -27.66 7.06 -17.70
CA ASP A 285 -26.33 6.65 -17.26
C ASP A 285 -25.28 7.40 -18.07
N PHE A 286 -24.60 8.33 -17.41
CA PHE A 286 -23.52 9.13 -17.97
C PHE A 286 -22.15 8.45 -17.85
N THR A 287 -22.06 7.27 -17.23
CA THR A 287 -20.80 6.52 -17.24
C THR A 287 -20.43 6.13 -18.67
N GLU A 288 -19.13 6.09 -18.94
CA GLU A 288 -18.55 5.67 -20.21
C GLU A 288 -18.88 4.20 -20.51
N GLU A 289 -18.75 3.31 -19.52
CA GLU A 289 -19.02 1.87 -19.66
C GLU A 289 -20.49 1.47 -19.53
N LYS A 290 -21.40 2.43 -19.32
CA LYS A 290 -22.83 2.16 -19.10
C LYS A 290 -23.09 1.16 -17.97
N LEU A 291 -22.41 1.36 -16.83
CA LEU A 291 -22.44 0.49 -15.66
C LEU A 291 -23.84 0.31 -15.04
N PHE A 292 -24.69 1.32 -15.19
CA PHE A 292 -26.05 1.33 -14.65
C PHE A 292 -27.12 1.10 -15.72
N THR A 293 -26.75 0.85 -16.98
CA THR A 293 -27.70 0.51 -18.06
C THR A 293 -27.58 -0.95 -18.42
N LEU A 294 -28.70 -1.65 -18.63
CA LEU A 294 -28.65 -3.05 -19.07
C LEU A 294 -28.08 -3.17 -20.47
N THR A 295 -27.27 -4.20 -20.69
CA THR A 295 -26.71 -4.57 -21.99
C THR A 295 -27.81 -4.96 -22.97
N ASP A 296 -27.52 -4.84 -24.26
CA ASP A 296 -28.43 -5.29 -25.32
C ASP A 296 -28.63 -6.80 -25.27
N ALA A 297 -27.60 -7.56 -24.88
CA ALA A 297 -27.68 -9.00 -24.58
C ALA A 297 -28.77 -9.30 -23.54
N THR A 298 -28.69 -8.68 -22.36
CA THR A 298 -29.70 -8.85 -21.29
C THR A 298 -31.09 -8.47 -21.76
N ARG A 299 -31.22 -7.34 -22.49
CA ARG A 299 -32.52 -6.90 -23.02
C ARG A 299 -33.11 -7.91 -24.02
N ASN A 300 -32.28 -8.44 -24.91
CA ASN A 300 -32.70 -9.42 -25.90
C ASN A 300 -33.12 -10.74 -25.24
N ILE A 301 -32.34 -11.23 -24.28
CA ILE A 301 -32.67 -12.44 -23.50
C ILE A 301 -34.00 -12.26 -22.77
N LEU A 302 -34.22 -11.12 -22.08
CA LEU A 302 -35.45 -10.86 -21.33
C LEU A 302 -36.70 -10.75 -22.22
N ARG A 303 -36.59 -10.12 -23.40
CA ARG A 303 -37.72 -10.00 -24.34
C ARG A 303 -38.07 -11.34 -24.99
N ASN A 304 -37.05 -12.13 -25.30
CA ASN A 304 -37.17 -13.40 -26.00
C ASN A 304 -37.25 -14.61 -25.05
N LEU A 305 -37.61 -14.40 -23.78
CA LEU A 305 -37.82 -15.51 -22.84
C LEU A 305 -38.87 -16.48 -23.40
N PRO A 306 -38.54 -17.78 -23.57
CA PRO A 306 -39.46 -18.76 -24.11
C PRO A 306 -40.59 -19.06 -23.12
N GLU A 307 -40.28 -19.10 -21.83
CA GLU A 307 -41.20 -19.40 -20.75
C GLU A 307 -41.12 -18.34 -19.63
N PRO A 308 -42.18 -18.14 -18.84
CA PRO A 308 -42.14 -17.29 -17.66
C PRO A 308 -41.16 -17.80 -16.61
N VAL A 309 -40.30 -16.92 -16.09
CA VAL A 309 -39.29 -17.23 -15.07
C VAL A 309 -39.58 -16.45 -13.79
N THR A 310 -39.52 -17.16 -12.65
CA THR A 310 -39.65 -16.57 -11.32
C THR A 310 -38.31 -16.61 -10.59
N ALA A 311 -37.82 -15.45 -10.18
CA ALA A 311 -36.63 -15.30 -9.34
C ALA A 311 -37.00 -15.22 -7.85
N LYS A 312 -36.53 -16.17 -7.04
CA LYS A 312 -36.71 -16.15 -5.58
C LYS A 312 -35.38 -15.72 -4.94
N LEU A 313 -35.32 -14.48 -4.48
CA LEU A 313 -34.16 -13.90 -3.79
C LEU A 313 -34.29 -14.14 -2.28
N TYR A 314 -33.27 -14.72 -1.67
CA TYR A 314 -33.22 -15.00 -0.23
C TYR A 314 -32.17 -14.11 0.41
N TYR A 315 -32.59 -13.29 1.38
CA TYR A 315 -31.72 -12.33 2.04
C TYR A 315 -32.07 -12.20 3.52
N SER A 316 -31.14 -12.61 4.38
CA SER A 316 -31.25 -12.44 5.83
C SER A 316 -30.87 -11.01 6.23
N ARG A 317 -31.83 -10.24 6.78
CA ARG A 317 -31.66 -8.81 7.09
C ARG A 317 -30.45 -8.49 7.99
N ILE A 318 -30.10 -9.40 8.90
CA ILE A 318 -28.97 -9.27 9.82
C ILE A 318 -27.62 -9.08 9.10
N LEU A 319 -27.48 -9.57 7.86
CA LEU A 319 -26.27 -9.35 7.05
C LEU A 319 -26.07 -7.86 6.75
N GLY A 320 -27.14 -7.16 6.39
CA GLY A 320 -27.08 -5.72 6.11
C GLY A 320 -27.01 -4.83 7.34
N GLU A 321 -27.42 -5.34 8.50
CA GLU A 321 -27.23 -4.67 9.79
C GLU A 321 -25.77 -4.74 10.24
N ARG A 322 -25.08 -5.84 9.92
CA ARG A 322 -23.66 -6.07 10.26
C ARG A 322 -22.68 -5.50 9.23
N SER A 323 -23.03 -5.55 7.95
CA SER A 323 -22.24 -5.03 6.84
C SER A 323 -23.11 -4.11 5.98
N PRO A 324 -22.89 -2.79 6.04
CA PRO A 324 -23.51 -1.85 5.13
C PRO A 324 -23.27 -2.20 3.65
N GLU A 325 -22.12 -2.80 3.32
CA GLU A 325 -21.77 -3.23 1.96
C GLU A 325 -22.73 -4.31 1.44
N LEU A 326 -23.02 -5.35 2.24
CA LEU A 326 -23.99 -6.40 1.88
C LEU A 326 -25.41 -5.85 1.71
N ARG A 327 -25.77 -4.84 2.52
CA ARG A 327 -27.05 -4.14 2.34
C ARG A 327 -27.12 -3.40 1.01
N LEU A 328 -26.07 -2.65 0.67
CA LEU A 328 -25.98 -1.95 -0.61
C LEU A 328 -26.04 -2.93 -1.79
N MET A 329 -25.36 -4.08 -1.67
CA MET A 329 -25.41 -5.14 -2.67
C MET A 329 -26.83 -5.71 -2.83
N PHE A 330 -27.53 -5.99 -1.72
CA PHE A 330 -28.94 -6.41 -1.76
C PHE A 330 -29.83 -5.38 -2.45
N ASP A 331 -29.65 -4.10 -2.12
CA ASP A 331 -30.39 -3.01 -2.76
C ASP A 331 -30.11 -2.93 -4.26
N LYS A 332 -28.85 -3.12 -4.70
CA LYS A 332 -28.48 -3.21 -6.12
C LYS A 332 -29.17 -4.38 -6.82
N ILE A 333 -29.12 -5.59 -6.25
CA ILE A 333 -29.77 -6.79 -6.83
C ILE A 333 -31.28 -6.57 -6.94
N ARG A 334 -31.91 -6.05 -5.88
CA ARG A 334 -33.34 -5.74 -5.89
C ARG A 334 -33.72 -4.77 -7.00
N LEU A 335 -32.95 -3.71 -7.20
CA LEU A 335 -33.17 -2.75 -8.28
C LEU A 335 -32.96 -3.38 -9.65
N LEU A 336 -31.98 -4.26 -9.78
CA LEU A 336 -31.68 -4.99 -11.01
C LEU A 336 -32.83 -5.94 -11.40
N LEU A 337 -33.32 -6.74 -10.46
CA LEU A 337 -34.48 -7.63 -10.65
C LEU A 337 -35.76 -6.85 -11.00
N GLN A 338 -35.95 -5.69 -10.37
CA GLN A 338 -37.06 -4.80 -10.70
C GLN A 338 -36.99 -4.31 -12.16
N ARG A 339 -35.79 -3.99 -12.64
CA ARG A 339 -35.58 -3.62 -14.05
C ARG A 339 -35.84 -4.81 -14.98
N TYR A 340 -35.39 -6.01 -14.63
CA TYR A 340 -35.64 -7.22 -15.41
C TYR A 340 -37.14 -7.47 -15.58
N ALA A 341 -37.89 -7.43 -14.48
CA ALA A 341 -39.34 -7.57 -14.49
C ALA A 341 -40.01 -6.53 -15.40
N SER A 342 -39.57 -5.27 -15.31
CA SER A 342 -40.14 -4.17 -16.11
C SER A 342 -39.89 -4.29 -17.62
N LEU A 343 -38.83 -4.99 -18.05
CA LEU A 343 -38.45 -5.14 -19.46
C LEU A 343 -38.92 -6.45 -20.10
N SER A 344 -39.35 -7.40 -19.30
CA SER A 344 -39.74 -8.75 -19.72
C SER A 344 -41.21 -8.88 -20.19
N ASP A 345 -41.96 -7.77 -20.22
CA ASP A 345 -43.41 -7.76 -20.51
C ASP A 345 -44.23 -8.80 -19.71
N GLY A 346 -43.84 -9.03 -18.45
CA GLY A 346 -44.50 -9.95 -17.53
C GLY A 346 -43.95 -11.39 -17.54
N LYS A 347 -43.01 -11.72 -18.43
CA LYS A 347 -42.36 -13.04 -18.47
C LYS A 347 -41.32 -13.25 -17.37
N PHE A 348 -40.85 -12.20 -16.71
CA PHE A 348 -39.94 -12.29 -15.56
C PHE A 348 -40.62 -11.69 -14.33
N SER A 349 -40.67 -12.47 -13.25
CA SER A 349 -41.16 -12.02 -11.95
C SER A 349 -40.14 -12.33 -10.85
N TYR A 350 -40.23 -11.63 -9.72
CA TYR A 350 -39.33 -11.90 -8.59
C TYR A 350 -40.04 -11.78 -7.24
N GLN A 351 -39.54 -12.54 -6.26
CA GLN A 351 -40.02 -12.57 -4.88
C GLN A 351 -38.82 -12.52 -3.93
N ILE A 352 -38.96 -11.81 -2.81
CA ILE A 352 -37.92 -11.67 -1.79
C ILE A 352 -38.34 -12.40 -0.52
N TYR A 353 -37.48 -13.30 -0.05
CA TYR A 353 -37.64 -14.10 1.15
C TYR A 353 -36.59 -13.69 2.18
N ASN A 354 -36.97 -13.65 3.46
CA ASN A 354 -36.07 -13.39 4.59
C ASN A 354 -35.96 -14.66 5.44
N PRO A 355 -34.92 -15.49 5.24
CA PRO A 355 -34.71 -16.68 6.06
C PRO A 355 -34.32 -16.27 7.47
N LEU A 356 -35.20 -16.58 8.43
CA LEU A 356 -34.93 -16.47 9.85
C LEU A 356 -34.43 -17.83 10.35
N PRO A 357 -33.55 -17.87 11.37
CA PRO A 357 -33.12 -19.12 11.97
C PRO A 357 -34.30 -19.99 12.41
N LEU A 358 -34.26 -21.29 12.08
CA LEU A 358 -35.27 -22.31 12.38
C LEU A 358 -36.65 -22.03 11.74
N SER A 359 -36.69 -21.40 10.57
CA SER A 359 -37.95 -21.12 9.84
C SER A 359 -38.13 -21.99 8.60
N ASP A 360 -39.38 -22.22 8.18
CA ASP A 360 -39.70 -22.91 6.91
C ASP A 360 -39.08 -22.25 5.67
N VAL A 361 -38.73 -20.96 5.78
CA VAL A 361 -38.05 -20.21 4.70
C VAL A 361 -36.58 -20.59 4.63
N GLU A 362 -35.93 -20.82 5.77
CA GLU A 362 -34.57 -21.36 5.86
C GLU A 362 -34.50 -22.77 5.29
N ASP A 363 -35.40 -23.67 5.70
CA ASP A 363 -35.44 -25.04 5.17
C ASP A 363 -35.63 -25.06 3.64
N ARG A 364 -36.48 -24.17 3.12
CA ARG A 364 -36.64 -23.98 1.67
C ARG A 364 -35.40 -23.41 1.00
N ALA A 365 -34.66 -22.53 1.66
CA ALA A 365 -33.41 -21.97 1.13
C ALA A 365 -32.35 -23.08 0.99
N LEU A 366 -32.17 -23.89 2.03
CA LEU A 366 -31.26 -25.03 2.04
C LEU A 366 -31.64 -26.06 0.97
N ASN A 367 -32.92 -26.46 0.91
CA ASN A 367 -33.43 -27.39 -0.11
C ASN A 367 -33.34 -26.81 -1.53
N ALA A 368 -33.27 -25.48 -1.66
CA ALA A 368 -33.07 -24.82 -2.93
C ALA A 368 -31.61 -24.78 -3.38
N GLY A 369 -30.67 -25.27 -2.56
CA GLY A 369 -29.23 -25.27 -2.84
C GLY A 369 -28.54 -23.95 -2.47
N LEU A 370 -29.17 -23.10 -1.63
CA LEU A 370 -28.55 -21.88 -1.15
C LEU A 370 -27.56 -22.17 -0.03
N GLN A 371 -26.52 -21.36 -0.01
CA GLN A 371 -25.44 -21.55 0.92
C GLN A 371 -25.65 -20.75 2.22
N PRO A 372 -25.51 -21.40 3.39
CA PRO A 372 -25.51 -20.70 4.66
C PRO A 372 -24.20 -19.95 4.91
N LEU A 373 -24.32 -18.71 5.37
CA LEU A 373 -23.24 -17.86 5.86
C LEU A 373 -23.26 -17.88 7.40
N PRO A 374 -22.21 -18.41 8.07
CA PRO A 374 -22.21 -18.54 9.52
C PRO A 374 -22.08 -17.18 10.21
N LEU A 375 -22.92 -16.94 11.21
CA LEU A 375 -22.81 -15.81 12.12
C LEU A 375 -22.22 -16.30 13.44
N VAL A 376 -20.91 -16.13 13.59
CA VAL A 376 -20.11 -16.67 14.72
C VAL A 376 -20.70 -16.27 16.08
N ASP A 377 -21.13 -15.02 16.23
CA ASP A 377 -21.60 -14.51 17.53
C ASP A 377 -22.98 -15.02 17.94
N THR A 378 -23.84 -15.34 16.96
CA THR A 378 -25.24 -15.76 17.20
C THR A 378 -25.44 -17.25 17.04
N ASN A 379 -24.39 -17.99 16.69
CA ASN A 379 -24.42 -19.43 16.38
C ASN A 379 -25.58 -19.79 15.44
N SER A 380 -25.79 -18.97 14.42
CA SER A 380 -26.89 -19.10 13.46
C SER A 380 -26.39 -18.84 12.04
N ASN A 381 -27.15 -19.27 11.05
CA ASN A 381 -26.83 -19.05 9.65
C ASN A 381 -27.65 -17.90 9.08
N ALA A 382 -27.05 -17.19 8.14
CA ALA A 382 -27.69 -16.21 7.29
C ALA A 382 -27.58 -16.61 5.83
N TYR A 383 -28.44 -16.07 4.97
CA TYR A 383 -28.49 -16.45 3.57
C TYR A 383 -28.50 -15.20 2.70
N PHE A 384 -27.74 -15.24 1.60
CA PHE A 384 -27.78 -14.20 0.59
C PHE A 384 -27.51 -14.79 -0.81
N GLY A 385 -28.56 -15.33 -1.43
CA GLY A 385 -28.49 -15.98 -2.74
C GLY A 385 -29.85 -16.02 -3.43
N MET A 386 -29.95 -16.64 -4.60
CA MET A 386 -31.17 -16.60 -5.41
C MET A 386 -31.39 -17.91 -6.17
N THR A 387 -32.66 -18.23 -6.43
CA THR A 387 -33.03 -19.27 -7.40
C THR A 387 -33.87 -18.70 -8.53
N LEU A 388 -33.71 -19.25 -9.72
CA LEU A 388 -34.54 -19.01 -10.88
C LEU A 388 -35.26 -20.31 -11.23
N THR A 389 -36.57 -20.23 -11.42
CA THR A 389 -37.41 -21.38 -11.82
C THR A 389 -38.32 -20.99 -12.96
N ASP A 390 -38.38 -21.82 -14.01
CA ASP A 390 -39.37 -21.71 -15.09
C ASP A 390 -40.67 -22.49 -14.73
N GLU A 391 -41.63 -22.53 -15.68
CA GLU A 391 -42.90 -23.25 -15.50
C GLU A 391 -42.75 -24.77 -15.57
N VAL A 392 -41.67 -25.28 -16.17
CA VAL A 392 -41.34 -26.71 -16.31
C VAL A 392 -40.47 -27.21 -15.14
N GLU A 393 -40.33 -26.40 -14.10
CA GLU A 393 -39.52 -26.63 -12.90
C GLU A 393 -38.01 -26.81 -13.13
N HIS A 394 -37.47 -26.41 -14.30
CA HIS A 394 -36.02 -26.28 -14.43
C HIS A 394 -35.56 -25.17 -13.48
N ARG A 395 -34.53 -25.48 -12.69
CA ARG A 395 -34.02 -24.59 -11.66
C ARG A 395 -32.57 -24.24 -11.90
N ARG A 396 -32.25 -22.96 -11.76
CA ARG A 396 -30.88 -22.45 -11.60
C ARG A 396 -30.73 -21.78 -10.26
N VAL A 397 -29.56 -21.92 -9.66
CA VAL A 397 -29.27 -21.46 -8.30
C VAL A 397 -28.01 -20.62 -8.34
N ILE A 398 -28.08 -19.42 -7.78
CA ILE A 398 -26.93 -18.62 -7.37
C ILE A 398 -26.81 -18.84 -5.85
N PRO A 399 -25.87 -19.71 -5.41
CA PRO A 399 -25.85 -20.21 -4.04
C PRO A 399 -25.60 -19.11 -3.01
N PHE A 400 -24.72 -18.17 -3.36
CA PHE A 400 -24.51 -16.93 -2.63
C PHE A 400 -24.04 -15.81 -3.57
N PHE A 401 -24.19 -14.57 -3.14
CA PHE A 401 -23.70 -13.38 -3.84
C PHE A 401 -22.42 -12.86 -3.17
N PRO A 402 -21.22 -13.10 -3.74
CA PRO A 402 -19.95 -12.57 -3.22
C PRO A 402 -19.81 -11.07 -3.45
N LEU A 403 -19.29 -10.34 -2.45
CA LEU A 403 -19.04 -8.89 -2.54
C LEU A 403 -18.06 -8.56 -3.68
N GLU A 404 -17.11 -9.46 -3.92
CA GLU A 404 -16.08 -9.35 -4.96
C GLU A 404 -16.68 -9.28 -6.38
N ARG A 405 -17.89 -9.82 -6.58
CA ARG A 405 -18.60 -9.81 -7.88
C ARG A 405 -19.71 -8.76 -7.96
N GLN A 406 -19.74 -7.77 -7.07
CA GLN A 406 -20.79 -6.74 -7.06
C GLN A 406 -20.94 -6.00 -8.40
N GLU A 407 -19.86 -5.85 -9.18
CA GLU A 407 -19.91 -5.18 -10.50
C GLU A 407 -20.43 -6.08 -11.62
N LEU A 408 -20.41 -7.41 -11.43
CA LEU A 408 -20.80 -8.42 -12.41
C LEU A 408 -22.21 -8.98 -12.18
N LEU A 409 -23.02 -8.33 -11.34
CA LEU A 409 -24.37 -8.79 -11.01
C LEU A 409 -25.28 -8.96 -12.23
N GLU A 410 -25.16 -8.08 -13.23
CA GLU A 410 -25.93 -8.23 -14.48
C GLU A 410 -25.51 -9.50 -15.23
N GLN A 411 -24.21 -9.79 -15.29
CA GLN A 411 -23.66 -10.99 -15.89
C GLN A 411 -24.18 -12.24 -15.17
N ASP A 412 -24.03 -12.30 -13.84
CA ASP A 412 -24.40 -13.47 -13.04
C ASP A 412 -25.89 -13.82 -13.17
N LEU A 413 -26.77 -12.80 -13.10
CA LEU A 413 -28.21 -13.00 -13.23
C LEU A 413 -28.62 -13.39 -14.66
N THR A 414 -28.09 -12.71 -15.67
CA THR A 414 -28.46 -12.98 -17.06
C THR A 414 -27.91 -14.30 -17.55
N GLN A 415 -26.71 -14.69 -17.12
CA GLN A 415 -26.13 -16.01 -17.37
C GLN A 415 -27.00 -17.11 -16.76
N ALA A 416 -27.41 -16.96 -15.49
CA ALA A 416 -28.30 -17.92 -14.86
C ALA A 416 -29.64 -18.04 -15.60
N LEU A 417 -30.16 -16.93 -16.15
CA LEU A 417 -31.38 -16.92 -16.96
C LEU A 417 -31.19 -17.58 -18.33
N TYR A 418 -30.08 -17.28 -19.02
CA TYR A 418 -29.71 -17.88 -20.30
C TYR A 418 -29.57 -19.40 -20.18
N LEU A 419 -28.89 -19.87 -19.14
CA LEU A 419 -28.63 -21.29 -18.88
C LEU A 419 -29.87 -22.12 -18.51
N LEU A 420 -31.03 -21.51 -18.26
CA LEU A 420 -32.28 -22.26 -18.08
C LEU A 420 -32.76 -22.92 -19.37
N ASN A 421 -32.58 -22.25 -20.52
CA ASN A 421 -33.25 -22.62 -21.76
C ASN A 421 -32.31 -23.00 -22.92
N HIS A 422 -30.98 -22.91 -22.73
CA HIS A 422 -30.00 -23.19 -23.78
C HIS A 422 -29.41 -24.60 -23.67
N ARG A 423 -29.31 -25.28 -24.81
CA ARG A 423 -28.61 -26.57 -24.93
C ARG A 423 -27.10 -26.37 -25.02
N ARG A 424 -26.35 -27.29 -24.44
CA ARG A 424 -24.89 -27.29 -24.46
C ARG A 424 -24.37 -27.82 -25.80
N SER A 425 -23.35 -27.20 -26.36
CA SER A 425 -22.60 -27.75 -27.51
C SER A 425 -21.49 -28.67 -27.04
N LYS A 426 -21.03 -29.56 -27.92
CA LYS A 426 -19.97 -30.52 -27.62
C LYS A 426 -18.60 -29.88 -27.81
N LEU A 427 -17.80 -29.87 -26.76
CA LEU A 427 -16.44 -29.34 -26.76
C LEU A 427 -15.45 -30.50 -26.58
N GLY A 428 -14.60 -30.75 -27.58
CA GLY A 428 -13.47 -31.66 -27.41
C GLY A 428 -12.37 -30.99 -26.59
N LEU A 429 -11.76 -31.71 -25.64
CA LEU A 429 -10.61 -31.20 -24.86
C LEU A 429 -9.42 -32.16 -24.95
N ILE A 430 -8.28 -31.65 -25.43
CA ILE A 430 -6.98 -32.35 -25.42
C ILE A 430 -6.08 -31.61 -24.43
N THR A 431 -5.57 -32.29 -23.41
CA THR A 431 -4.69 -31.67 -22.41
C THR A 431 -3.79 -32.69 -21.72
N SER A 432 -2.57 -32.29 -21.35
CA SER A 432 -1.74 -33.03 -20.38
C SER A 432 -1.79 -32.43 -18.96
N LEU A 433 -2.51 -31.32 -18.77
CA LEU A 433 -2.68 -30.70 -17.46
C LEU A 433 -3.74 -31.45 -16.63
N PRO A 434 -3.59 -31.52 -15.30
CA PRO A 434 -4.54 -32.19 -14.40
C PRO A 434 -5.78 -31.32 -14.14
N MET A 435 -6.52 -30.97 -15.19
CA MET A 435 -7.69 -30.06 -15.11
C MET A 435 -8.95 -30.74 -14.53
N PHE A 436 -8.97 -32.06 -14.52
CA PHE A 436 -10.06 -32.89 -13.98
C PHE A 436 -9.69 -33.48 -12.63
N GLU A 437 -10.70 -33.92 -11.88
CA GLU A 437 -10.48 -34.62 -10.62
C GLU A 437 -9.73 -35.93 -10.86
N GLN A 438 -8.53 -36.04 -10.29
CA GLN A 438 -7.63 -37.18 -10.46
C GLN A 438 -6.85 -37.40 -9.15
N ILE A 439 -6.32 -38.61 -8.99
CA ILE A 439 -5.42 -38.95 -7.88
C ILE A 439 -4.03 -39.13 -8.47
N ILE A 440 -3.10 -38.25 -8.11
CA ILE A 440 -1.70 -38.28 -8.55
C ILE A 440 -0.84 -38.57 -7.32
N GLU A 441 -0.09 -39.67 -7.32
CA GLU A 441 0.81 -40.05 -6.21
C GLU A 441 0.16 -39.98 -4.80
N ASN A 442 -1.08 -40.45 -4.69
CA ASN A 442 -1.92 -40.41 -3.48
C ASN A 442 -2.40 -39.01 -3.03
N VAL A 443 -2.22 -37.98 -3.87
CA VAL A 443 -2.79 -36.64 -3.69
C VAL A 443 -3.99 -36.49 -4.62
N ALA A 444 -5.17 -36.23 -4.06
CA ALA A 444 -6.35 -35.91 -4.85
C ALA A 444 -6.25 -34.46 -5.33
N THR A 445 -6.22 -34.24 -6.65
CA THR A 445 -6.24 -32.90 -7.24
C THR A 445 -7.69 -32.51 -7.53
N PRO A 446 -8.18 -31.39 -6.98
CA PRO A 446 -9.52 -30.92 -7.29
C PRO A 446 -9.61 -30.51 -8.77
N LYS A 447 -10.78 -30.70 -9.35
CA LYS A 447 -11.11 -30.21 -10.69
C LYS A 447 -11.02 -28.68 -10.73
N TRP A 448 -10.42 -28.13 -11.79
CA TRP A 448 -10.22 -26.68 -11.93
C TRP A 448 -11.54 -25.94 -12.16
N GLU A 449 -11.64 -24.72 -11.64
CA GLU A 449 -12.81 -23.87 -11.76
C GLU A 449 -13.12 -23.51 -13.22
N ILE A 450 -12.12 -23.40 -14.09
CA ILE A 450 -12.35 -23.16 -15.52
C ILE A 450 -13.18 -24.28 -16.17
N ILE A 451 -12.96 -25.54 -15.74
CA ILE A 451 -13.76 -26.67 -16.23
C ILE A 451 -15.17 -26.60 -15.66
N ASN A 452 -15.35 -26.16 -14.40
CA ASN A 452 -16.68 -25.90 -13.84
C ASN A 452 -17.43 -24.84 -14.66
N GLN A 453 -16.77 -23.73 -15.01
CA GLN A 453 -17.36 -22.67 -15.83
C GLN A 453 -17.70 -23.16 -17.25
N LEU A 454 -16.79 -23.87 -17.92
CA LEU A 454 -17.02 -24.42 -19.26
C LEU A 454 -18.17 -25.42 -19.28
N GLN A 455 -18.26 -26.32 -18.29
CA GLN A 455 -19.35 -27.30 -18.19
C GLN A 455 -20.73 -26.68 -17.98
N GLN A 456 -20.82 -25.41 -17.57
CA GLN A 456 -22.12 -24.73 -17.54
C GLN A 456 -22.69 -24.59 -18.96
N PHE A 457 -21.84 -24.33 -19.95
CA PHE A 457 -22.21 -24.02 -21.34
C PHE A 457 -21.93 -25.13 -22.36
N TYR A 458 -21.02 -26.06 -22.05
CA TYR A 458 -20.52 -27.07 -22.98
C TYR A 458 -20.55 -28.47 -22.39
N ASP A 459 -20.80 -29.46 -23.22
CA ASP A 459 -20.60 -30.87 -22.92
C ASP A 459 -19.16 -31.24 -23.31
N ILE A 460 -18.28 -31.29 -22.31
CA ILE A 460 -16.84 -31.49 -22.51
C ILE A 460 -16.54 -32.98 -22.71
N THR A 461 -15.91 -33.32 -23.83
CA THR A 461 -15.46 -34.67 -24.16
C THR A 461 -13.93 -34.69 -24.19
N PRO A 462 -13.24 -35.37 -23.26
CA PRO A 462 -11.79 -35.51 -23.31
C PRO A 462 -11.38 -36.38 -24.52
N ILE A 463 -10.34 -35.96 -25.22
CA ILE A 463 -9.82 -36.63 -26.43
C ILE A 463 -8.37 -37.06 -26.18
N SER A 464 -8.09 -38.33 -26.45
CA SER A 464 -6.80 -39.00 -26.39
C SER A 464 -6.53 -39.76 -27.70
N ASP A 465 -5.36 -40.40 -27.81
CA ASP A 465 -5.00 -41.20 -28.98
C ASP A 465 -5.96 -42.39 -29.20
N ASP A 466 -6.62 -42.87 -28.14
CA ASP A 466 -7.52 -44.04 -28.21
C ASP A 466 -8.90 -43.72 -28.81
N ASN A 467 -9.31 -42.45 -28.82
CA ASN A 467 -10.66 -42.04 -29.24
C ASN A 467 -10.68 -40.90 -30.28
N LEU A 468 -9.68 -40.83 -31.17
CA LEU A 468 -9.56 -39.80 -32.20
C LEU A 468 -10.78 -39.66 -33.13
N LEU A 469 -11.63 -40.68 -33.26
CA LEU A 469 -12.87 -40.61 -34.05
C LEU A 469 -13.89 -39.61 -33.48
N ASP A 470 -13.83 -39.31 -32.19
CA ASP A 470 -14.72 -38.37 -31.50
C ASP A 470 -14.56 -36.93 -32.03
N LEU A 471 -13.42 -36.60 -32.65
CA LEU A 471 -13.18 -35.32 -33.33
C LEU A 471 -14.19 -35.04 -34.47
N ASN A 472 -14.87 -36.06 -35.00
CA ASN A 472 -15.90 -35.85 -36.03
C ASN A 472 -17.26 -35.43 -35.44
N ASN A 473 -17.45 -35.46 -34.12
CA ASN A 473 -18.73 -35.25 -33.43
C ASN A 473 -18.67 -34.12 -32.39
N ILE A 474 -17.69 -33.22 -32.51
CA ILE A 474 -17.54 -32.03 -31.66
C ILE A 474 -17.81 -30.76 -32.48
N ASP A 475 -18.30 -29.72 -31.81
CA ASP A 475 -18.57 -28.41 -32.41
C ASP A 475 -17.32 -27.51 -32.38
N ALA A 476 -16.50 -27.66 -31.34
CA ALA A 476 -15.22 -26.98 -31.19
C ALA A 476 -14.20 -27.89 -30.47
N LEU A 477 -12.92 -27.62 -30.69
CA LEU A 477 -11.80 -28.31 -30.05
C LEU A 477 -10.99 -27.32 -29.21
N MET A 478 -10.77 -27.63 -27.93
CA MET A 478 -9.85 -26.94 -27.05
C MET A 478 -8.61 -27.81 -26.84
N ILE A 479 -7.42 -27.25 -27.03
CA ILE A 479 -6.14 -27.94 -26.80
C ILE A 479 -5.39 -27.12 -25.75
N ALA A 480 -5.04 -27.70 -24.61
CA ALA A 480 -4.34 -27.03 -23.53
C ALA A 480 -3.01 -27.73 -23.20
N HIS A 481 -1.89 -27.10 -23.55
CA HIS A 481 -0.52 -27.55 -23.23
C HIS A 481 -0.29 -29.07 -23.42
N PRO A 482 -0.30 -29.59 -24.66
CA PRO A 482 0.06 -30.98 -24.92
C PRO A 482 1.58 -31.19 -24.79
N GLN A 483 2.03 -32.18 -24.02
CA GLN A 483 3.48 -32.43 -23.84
C GLN A 483 4.05 -33.50 -24.77
N LYS A 484 3.21 -34.35 -25.37
CA LYS A 484 3.62 -35.41 -26.33
C LYS A 484 2.47 -35.74 -27.28
N MET A 485 2.42 -35.07 -28.42
CA MET A 485 1.33 -35.30 -29.39
C MET A 485 1.75 -36.33 -30.45
N SER A 486 1.05 -37.47 -30.48
CA SER A 486 1.32 -38.53 -31.46
C SER A 486 1.14 -38.04 -32.91
N ASN A 487 1.82 -38.67 -33.86
CA ASN A 487 1.68 -38.35 -35.29
C ASN A 487 0.23 -38.54 -35.78
N ASP A 488 -0.49 -39.53 -35.23
CA ASP A 488 -1.87 -39.82 -35.58
C ASP A 488 -2.82 -38.72 -35.07
N MET A 489 -2.61 -38.24 -33.84
CA MET A 489 -3.34 -37.10 -33.28
C MET A 489 -3.06 -35.82 -34.06
N GLN A 490 -1.80 -35.54 -34.41
CA GLN A 490 -1.45 -34.40 -35.26
C GLN A 490 -2.18 -34.46 -36.62
N GLN A 491 -2.24 -35.65 -37.24
CA GLN A 491 -2.95 -35.83 -38.51
C GLN A 491 -4.47 -35.67 -38.34
N ALA A 492 -5.06 -36.16 -37.25
CA ALA A 492 -6.47 -36.02 -36.95
C ALA A 492 -6.88 -34.55 -36.73
N ILE A 493 -6.12 -33.81 -35.92
CA ILE A 493 -6.32 -32.38 -35.68
C ILE A 493 -6.17 -31.58 -36.98
N ARG A 494 -5.15 -31.90 -37.78
CA ARG A 494 -4.96 -31.28 -39.11
C ARG A 494 -6.18 -31.50 -40.00
N ASN A 495 -6.66 -32.73 -40.11
CA ASN A 495 -7.84 -33.06 -40.92
C ASN A 495 -9.10 -32.35 -40.39
N TYR A 496 -9.31 -32.30 -39.07
CA TYR A 496 -10.39 -31.55 -38.45
C TYR A 496 -10.30 -30.05 -38.78
N SER A 497 -9.10 -29.46 -38.65
CA SER A 497 -8.87 -28.04 -38.94
C SER A 497 -9.20 -27.70 -40.39
N TYR A 498 -8.71 -28.48 -41.37
CA TYR A 498 -8.92 -28.23 -42.81
C TYR A 498 -10.34 -28.50 -43.30
N ARG A 499 -11.20 -29.11 -42.47
CA ARG A 499 -12.64 -29.21 -42.73
C ARG A 499 -13.42 -27.99 -42.21
N GLY A 500 -12.72 -26.94 -41.75
CA GLY A 500 -13.31 -25.77 -41.13
C GLY A 500 -13.57 -25.92 -39.63
N GLY A 501 -12.99 -26.94 -39.00
CA GLY A 501 -13.09 -27.17 -37.56
C GLY A 501 -12.58 -25.98 -36.76
N LYS A 502 -13.25 -25.68 -35.65
CA LYS A 502 -12.94 -24.56 -34.78
C LYS A 502 -12.01 -25.00 -33.66
N ILE A 503 -10.89 -24.29 -33.49
CA ILE A 503 -9.84 -24.68 -32.53
C ILE A 503 -9.46 -23.49 -31.62
N LEU A 504 -9.46 -23.71 -30.31
CA LEU A 504 -8.82 -22.86 -29.31
C LEU A 504 -7.60 -23.60 -28.75
N ALA A 505 -6.40 -23.10 -28.99
CA ALA A 505 -5.16 -23.78 -28.62
C ALA A 505 -4.29 -22.93 -27.69
N PHE A 506 -3.92 -23.49 -26.54
CA PHE A 506 -3.02 -22.89 -25.57
C PHE A 506 -1.63 -23.50 -25.71
N PHE A 507 -0.68 -22.66 -26.09
CA PHE A 507 0.74 -22.94 -26.16
C PHE A 507 1.37 -22.35 -24.92
N ASP A 508 2.17 -23.16 -24.25
CA ASP A 508 2.88 -22.78 -23.04
C ASP A 508 4.33 -23.23 -23.15
N ILE A 509 5.24 -22.44 -22.61
CA ILE A 509 6.68 -22.68 -22.58
C ILE A 509 7.06 -23.44 -21.32
N ALA A 510 6.38 -23.14 -20.22
CA ALA A 510 6.78 -23.54 -18.88
C ALA A 510 5.57 -23.56 -17.95
N ALA A 511 4.59 -24.42 -18.19
CA ALA A 511 3.39 -24.51 -17.36
C ALA A 511 3.74 -24.69 -15.86
N GLU A 512 3.52 -23.65 -15.07
CA GLU A 512 3.87 -23.53 -13.67
C GLU A 512 2.77 -24.10 -12.76
N ALA A 513 1.51 -24.09 -13.21
CA ALA A 513 0.36 -24.58 -12.45
C ALA A 513 0.54 -25.99 -11.84
N PRO A 514 1.09 -26.99 -12.55
CA PRO A 514 1.33 -28.32 -11.98
C PRO A 514 2.28 -28.33 -10.77
N ARG A 515 3.26 -27.40 -10.70
CA ARG A 515 4.21 -27.33 -9.58
C ARG A 515 3.58 -26.86 -8.28
N ILE A 516 2.48 -26.10 -8.36
CA ILE A 516 1.81 -25.56 -7.17
C ILE A 516 1.07 -26.69 -6.40
N PHE A 517 0.66 -27.77 -7.08
CA PHE A 517 -0.22 -28.81 -6.50
C PHE A 517 0.32 -30.24 -6.54
N ALA A 518 1.37 -30.55 -7.31
CA ALA A 518 1.97 -31.89 -7.36
C ALA A 518 3.39 -31.87 -6.75
N PRO A 519 3.71 -32.74 -5.77
CA PRO A 519 5.08 -32.96 -5.30
C PRO A 519 5.97 -33.69 -6.33
N VAL A 520 5.45 -33.89 -7.55
CA VAL A 520 6.16 -34.52 -8.66
C VAL A 520 7.15 -33.52 -9.24
N SER A 521 8.41 -33.93 -9.33
CA SER A 521 9.46 -33.25 -10.07
C SER A 521 9.18 -33.26 -11.58
N GLN A 522 8.11 -32.61 -12.04
CA GLN A 522 7.85 -32.44 -13.46
C GLN A 522 8.86 -31.45 -14.03
N THR A 523 9.63 -31.91 -15.01
CA THR A 523 10.52 -31.05 -15.79
C THR A 523 9.67 -30.11 -16.62
N LEU A 524 9.86 -28.80 -16.44
CA LEU A 524 9.23 -27.79 -17.29
C LEU A 524 9.66 -28.04 -18.73
N SER A 525 8.69 -28.04 -19.65
CA SER A 525 8.92 -28.28 -21.08
C SER A 525 7.88 -27.51 -21.88
N PRO A 526 8.24 -27.02 -23.07
CA PRO A 526 7.28 -26.32 -23.91
C PRO A 526 6.24 -27.28 -24.49
N SER A 527 5.15 -26.72 -24.97
CA SER A 527 4.07 -27.47 -25.61
C SER A 527 4.52 -28.09 -26.93
N ASP A 528 4.24 -29.37 -27.11
CA ASP A 528 4.54 -30.12 -28.33
C ASP A 528 3.29 -30.25 -29.21
N TYR A 529 3.20 -29.40 -30.22
CA TYR A 529 2.20 -29.43 -31.28
C TYR A 529 2.71 -30.07 -32.58
N GLY A 530 3.93 -30.62 -32.56
CA GLY A 530 4.65 -31.05 -33.76
C GLY A 530 4.67 -29.97 -34.85
N ASN A 531 4.39 -30.36 -36.10
CA ASN A 531 4.43 -29.45 -37.25
C ASN A 531 3.10 -28.73 -37.52
N LEU A 532 2.16 -28.71 -36.58
CA LEU A 532 0.86 -28.05 -36.76
C LEU A 532 0.96 -26.53 -36.91
N PRO A 533 1.74 -25.78 -36.10
CA PRO A 533 1.86 -24.33 -36.22
C PRO A 533 2.36 -23.90 -37.61
N GLU A 534 3.38 -24.58 -38.15
CA GLU A 534 3.90 -24.31 -39.48
C GLU A 534 2.85 -24.58 -40.56
N SER A 535 2.05 -25.62 -40.36
CA SER A 535 0.98 -26.01 -41.28
C SER A 535 -0.21 -25.06 -41.26
N TRP A 536 -0.38 -24.34 -40.16
CA TRP A 536 -1.34 -23.25 -39.98
C TRP A 536 -0.74 -21.88 -40.34
N GLY A 537 0.54 -21.80 -40.71
CA GLY A 537 1.17 -20.59 -41.23
C GLY A 537 1.68 -19.60 -40.17
N PHE A 538 1.91 -20.03 -38.93
CA PHE A 538 2.50 -19.20 -37.87
C PHE A 538 3.67 -19.91 -37.19
N ARG A 539 4.40 -19.16 -36.36
CA ARG A 539 5.49 -19.65 -35.52
C ARG A 539 5.16 -19.33 -34.06
N PHE A 540 5.34 -20.32 -33.20
CA PHE A 540 5.42 -20.17 -31.75
C PHE A 540 6.90 -20.16 -31.35
N PHE A 541 7.29 -19.28 -30.43
CA PHE A 541 8.66 -19.21 -29.92
C PHE A 541 8.72 -20.01 -28.62
N ASP A 542 9.14 -21.27 -28.72
CA ASP A 542 9.14 -22.25 -27.63
C ASP A 542 10.29 -22.07 -26.61
N ASN A 543 11.18 -21.11 -26.83
CA ASN A 543 12.36 -20.84 -26.01
C ASN A 543 12.43 -19.42 -25.44
N MET A 544 11.38 -18.60 -25.59
CA MET A 544 11.37 -17.18 -25.19
C MET A 544 10.09 -16.80 -24.46
N VAL A 545 10.20 -16.29 -23.24
CA VAL A 545 9.07 -15.81 -22.42
C VAL A 545 8.98 -14.29 -22.43
N VAL A 546 7.77 -13.75 -22.25
CA VAL A 546 7.53 -12.32 -22.12
C VAL A 546 7.81 -11.85 -20.70
N ALA A 547 8.62 -10.81 -20.57
CA ALA A 547 8.76 -10.02 -19.37
C ALA A 547 8.09 -8.65 -19.57
N ASP A 548 7.12 -8.26 -18.75
CA ASP A 548 6.38 -7.00 -18.88
C ASP A 548 6.44 -6.17 -17.58
N LEU A 549 7.31 -5.16 -17.58
CA LEU A 549 7.46 -4.24 -16.45
C LEU A 549 6.27 -3.28 -16.33
N GLY A 550 5.66 -2.87 -17.45
CA GLY A 550 4.50 -1.97 -17.43
C GLY A 550 3.31 -2.60 -16.70
N ASN A 551 3.10 -3.89 -16.95
CA ASN A 551 2.00 -4.68 -16.41
C ASN A 551 2.35 -5.52 -15.17
N SER A 552 3.61 -5.46 -14.70
CA SER A 552 4.11 -6.20 -13.54
C SER A 552 3.26 -6.08 -12.29
N SER A 553 3.28 -7.13 -11.46
CA SER A 553 2.69 -7.14 -10.13
C SER A 553 3.76 -6.94 -9.05
N THR A 554 3.39 -6.37 -7.90
CA THR A 554 4.30 -6.26 -6.75
C THR A 554 4.12 -7.49 -5.87
N ILE A 555 5.20 -8.22 -5.64
CA ILE A 555 5.23 -9.44 -4.84
C ILE A 555 6.14 -9.27 -3.63
N ASP A 556 5.84 -10.03 -2.57
CA ASP A 556 6.75 -10.19 -1.45
C ASP A 556 7.85 -11.19 -1.85
N ALA A 557 9.09 -10.70 -1.89
CA ALA A 557 10.27 -11.43 -2.35
C ALA A 557 11.13 -11.88 -1.16
N THR A 558 10.50 -12.10 -0.01
CA THR A 558 11.20 -12.39 1.24
C THR A 558 11.55 -13.86 1.32
N ASN A 559 12.85 -14.16 1.32
CA ASN A 559 13.31 -15.43 1.85
C ASN A 559 12.96 -15.46 3.34
N PHE A 560 12.25 -16.49 3.80
CA PHE A 560 11.63 -16.70 5.13
C PHE A 560 12.51 -16.50 6.40
N LYS A 561 13.68 -15.85 6.30
CA LYS A 561 14.64 -15.55 7.37
C LYS A 561 14.78 -14.05 7.70
N ASP A 562 14.25 -13.10 6.91
CA ASP A 562 14.46 -11.65 7.10
C ASP A 562 13.18 -10.78 6.93
N ASN A 563 13.29 -9.47 7.21
CA ASN A 563 12.23 -8.45 7.03
C ASN A 563 11.62 -8.46 5.62
N PRO A 564 10.32 -8.13 5.46
CA PRO A 564 9.65 -8.19 4.18
C PRO A 564 10.31 -7.29 3.11
N THR A 565 10.68 -7.85 1.96
CA THR A 565 11.23 -7.11 0.81
C THR A 565 10.34 -7.28 -0.41
N PHE A 566 9.74 -6.18 -0.89
CA PHE A 566 8.85 -6.20 -2.05
C PHE A 566 9.61 -5.92 -3.36
N THR A 567 9.29 -6.64 -4.43
CA THR A 567 9.83 -6.43 -5.79
C THR A 567 8.73 -6.53 -6.85
N GLN A 568 9.02 -6.10 -8.08
CA GLN A 568 8.14 -6.34 -9.22
C GLN A 568 8.42 -7.72 -9.83
N ASP A 569 7.37 -8.46 -10.14
CA ASP A 569 7.42 -9.67 -10.96
C ASP A 569 7.10 -9.33 -12.41
N LEU A 570 8.06 -9.60 -13.30
CA LEU A 570 7.96 -9.27 -14.72
C LEU A 570 7.42 -10.44 -15.55
N ILE A 571 7.57 -11.67 -15.07
CA ILE A 571 7.09 -12.89 -15.74
C ILE A 571 5.62 -13.07 -15.44
N GLN A 572 5.21 -12.77 -14.20
CA GLN A 572 3.83 -12.78 -13.77
C GLN A 572 3.23 -11.36 -13.77
N PHE A 573 2.43 -11.05 -14.79
CA PHE A 573 1.91 -9.71 -15.05
C PHE A 573 0.42 -9.69 -15.39
N TYR A 574 -0.19 -8.51 -15.26
CA TYR A 574 -1.61 -8.29 -15.58
C TYR A 574 -1.78 -7.52 -16.87
N LEU A 575 -2.27 -8.17 -17.92
CA LEU A 575 -2.76 -7.44 -19.09
C LEU A 575 -3.96 -6.58 -18.69
N LYS A 576 -3.94 -5.31 -19.12
CA LYS A 576 -4.98 -4.31 -18.90
C LYS A 576 -5.62 -3.94 -20.24
N GLU A 577 -6.66 -3.10 -20.24
CA GLU A 577 -7.35 -2.65 -21.46
C GLU A 577 -6.43 -2.31 -22.67
N PRO A 578 -5.34 -1.52 -22.53
CA PRO A 578 -4.51 -1.17 -23.70
C PRO A 578 -3.85 -2.37 -24.39
N ASN A 579 -3.79 -3.52 -23.71
CA ASN A 579 -3.21 -4.76 -24.20
C ASN A 579 -4.20 -5.64 -24.98
N PHE A 580 -5.49 -5.27 -24.97
CA PHE A 580 -6.56 -6.01 -25.61
C PHE A 580 -6.98 -5.34 -26.92
N ASN A 581 -7.21 -6.15 -27.94
CA ASN A 581 -7.76 -5.65 -29.19
C ASN A 581 -9.29 -5.51 -29.10
N HIS A 582 -9.77 -4.32 -28.74
CA HIS A 582 -11.19 -4.08 -28.51
C HIS A 582 -12.06 -4.10 -29.78
N ASP A 583 -11.47 -4.14 -30.98
CA ASP A 583 -12.21 -4.25 -32.24
C ASP A 583 -12.82 -5.66 -32.45
N PHE A 584 -12.34 -6.65 -31.70
CA PHE A 584 -12.75 -8.05 -31.81
C PHE A 584 -13.52 -8.51 -30.57
N LYS A 585 -14.59 -9.29 -30.79
CA LYS A 585 -15.58 -9.66 -29.77
C LYS A 585 -14.98 -10.44 -28.61
N GLU A 586 -13.99 -11.28 -28.90
CA GLU A 586 -13.24 -12.11 -27.96
C GLU A 586 -12.65 -11.28 -26.80
N THR A 587 -12.21 -10.08 -27.12
CA THR A 587 -11.45 -9.18 -26.25
C THR A 587 -12.14 -7.83 -26.00
N ALA A 588 -13.30 -7.58 -26.62
CA ALA A 588 -13.98 -6.28 -26.63
C ALA A 588 -14.30 -5.72 -25.24
N LEU A 589 -14.72 -6.56 -24.29
CA LEU A 589 -15.13 -6.13 -22.94
C LEU A 589 -14.16 -6.55 -21.83
N LEU A 590 -13.04 -7.20 -22.16
CA LEU A 590 -12.09 -7.64 -21.14
C LEU A 590 -11.40 -6.42 -20.52
N LYS A 591 -11.18 -6.47 -19.21
CA LYS A 591 -10.58 -5.37 -18.44
C LYS A 591 -9.24 -5.73 -17.85
N LYS A 592 -9.13 -6.95 -17.32
CA LYS A 592 -7.91 -7.39 -16.66
C LYS A 592 -7.76 -8.91 -16.72
N MET A 593 -6.60 -9.36 -17.18
CA MET A 593 -6.23 -10.77 -17.20
C MET A 593 -4.85 -10.94 -16.59
N MET A 594 -4.65 -12.04 -15.88
CA MET A 594 -3.34 -12.42 -15.36
C MET A 594 -2.72 -13.47 -16.24
N LEU A 595 -1.43 -13.31 -16.54
CA LEU A 595 -0.63 -14.27 -17.27
C LEU A 595 0.66 -14.56 -16.49
N THR A 596 1.21 -15.75 -16.69
CA THR A 596 2.54 -16.12 -16.23
C THR A 596 3.31 -16.81 -17.34
N SER A 597 4.62 -16.59 -17.39
CA SER A 597 5.54 -17.25 -18.34
C SER A 597 5.05 -17.29 -19.80
N ALA A 598 4.30 -16.26 -20.21
CA ALA A 598 3.62 -16.20 -21.49
C ALA A 598 4.60 -16.22 -22.67
N GLY A 599 4.34 -17.09 -23.64
CA GLY A 599 4.98 -17.14 -24.95
C GLY A 599 4.33 -16.21 -25.98
N ILE A 600 4.94 -16.17 -27.17
CA ILE A 600 4.52 -15.28 -28.26
C ILE A 600 4.35 -15.99 -29.59
N PHE A 601 3.56 -15.39 -30.46
CA PHE A 601 3.33 -15.84 -31.84
C PHE A 601 3.77 -14.79 -32.86
N ALA A 602 4.26 -15.26 -34.00
CA ALA A 602 4.46 -14.44 -35.19
C ALA A 602 3.93 -15.15 -36.45
N PRO A 603 3.33 -14.42 -37.41
CA PRO A 603 2.95 -15.01 -38.68
C PRO A 603 4.19 -15.42 -39.49
N GLN A 604 4.11 -16.52 -40.23
CA GLN A 604 5.17 -16.86 -41.18
C GLN A 604 5.12 -15.92 -42.39
N LYS A 605 6.30 -15.64 -42.94
CA LYS A 605 6.44 -14.77 -44.11
C LYS A 605 5.66 -15.36 -45.29
N ASP A 606 4.82 -14.53 -45.91
CA ASP A 606 3.99 -14.88 -47.07
C ASP A 606 2.95 -16.01 -46.83
N ALA A 607 2.65 -16.35 -45.58
CA ALA A 607 1.64 -17.34 -45.27
C ALA A 607 0.23 -16.87 -45.70
N PRO A 608 -0.59 -17.76 -46.30
CA PRO A 608 -1.95 -17.42 -46.75
C PRO A 608 -2.94 -17.43 -45.57
N ILE A 609 -2.70 -16.56 -44.58
CA ILE A 609 -3.54 -16.40 -43.40
C ILE A 609 -3.86 -14.92 -43.13
N TYR A 610 -4.97 -14.68 -42.45
CA TYR A 610 -5.20 -13.46 -41.68
C TYR A 610 -4.74 -13.71 -40.25
N PHE A 611 -3.76 -12.92 -39.80
CA PHE A 611 -3.26 -12.95 -38.42
C PHE A 611 -3.82 -11.72 -37.70
N VAL A 612 -4.73 -11.94 -36.77
CA VAL A 612 -5.39 -10.89 -35.99
C VAL A 612 -4.87 -10.97 -34.55
N PRO A 613 -4.04 -10.02 -34.10
CA PRO A 613 -3.59 -10.01 -32.71
C PRO A 613 -4.76 -9.69 -31.78
N LEU A 614 -4.96 -10.51 -30.75
CA LEU A 614 -6.01 -10.34 -29.74
C LEU A 614 -5.44 -9.78 -28.43
N LEU A 615 -4.33 -10.36 -27.96
CA LEU A 615 -3.63 -9.96 -26.73
C LEU A 615 -2.17 -9.60 -27.08
N GLN A 616 -1.67 -8.48 -26.55
CA GLN A 616 -0.31 -8.02 -26.77
C GLN A 616 0.34 -7.54 -25.46
N ALA A 617 1.62 -7.85 -25.26
CA ALA A 617 2.39 -7.28 -24.14
C ALA A 617 2.47 -5.75 -24.22
N GLY A 618 2.68 -5.10 -23.07
CA GLY A 618 2.81 -3.65 -22.96
C GLY A 618 4.05 -3.11 -23.68
N PRO A 619 4.12 -1.79 -23.93
CA PRO A 619 5.25 -1.16 -24.61
C PRO A 619 6.55 -1.17 -23.79
N ILE A 620 6.48 -1.47 -22.49
CA ILE A 620 7.61 -1.62 -21.58
C ILE A 620 7.78 -3.12 -21.29
N SER A 621 8.17 -3.88 -22.32
CA SER A 621 8.35 -5.34 -22.26
C SER A 621 9.62 -5.80 -22.99
N GLU A 622 10.06 -7.01 -22.68
CA GLU A 622 11.24 -7.69 -23.23
C GLU A 622 10.92 -9.17 -23.48
N LEU A 623 11.59 -9.80 -24.45
CA LEU A 623 11.64 -11.25 -24.56
C LEU A 623 12.88 -11.81 -23.84
N LEU A 624 12.66 -12.62 -22.82
CA LEU A 624 13.72 -13.31 -22.08
C LEU A 624 13.83 -14.78 -22.48
N PRO A 625 15.03 -15.38 -22.40
CA PRO A 625 15.18 -16.82 -22.60
C PRO A 625 14.35 -17.63 -21.58
N ALA A 626 13.72 -18.72 -22.00
CA ALA A 626 12.86 -19.56 -21.14
C ALA A 626 13.59 -20.12 -19.90
N GLU A 627 14.92 -20.19 -19.94
CA GLU A 627 15.78 -20.60 -18.82
C GLU A 627 15.58 -19.76 -17.56
N VAL A 628 15.09 -18.51 -17.67
CA VAL A 628 14.78 -17.68 -16.49
C VAL A 628 13.69 -18.31 -15.64
N VAL A 629 12.71 -18.97 -16.27
CA VAL A 629 11.60 -19.68 -15.61
C VAL A 629 12.06 -21.08 -15.20
N TYR A 630 12.74 -21.80 -16.09
CA TYR A 630 13.23 -23.16 -15.81
C TYR A 630 14.18 -23.22 -14.60
N ASN A 631 15.00 -22.19 -14.42
CA ASN A 631 15.92 -22.09 -13.28
C ASN A 631 15.31 -21.41 -12.05
N ASN A 632 14.03 -21.00 -12.11
CA ASN A 632 13.33 -20.30 -11.03
C ASN A 632 14.10 -19.06 -10.54
N LEU A 633 14.59 -18.23 -11.47
CA LEU A 633 15.37 -17.05 -11.12
C LEU A 633 14.55 -16.08 -10.28
N HIS A 634 15.20 -15.45 -9.30
CA HIS A 634 14.51 -14.58 -8.39
C HIS A 634 13.99 -13.32 -9.12
N PRO A 635 12.74 -12.86 -8.91
CA PRO A 635 12.16 -11.74 -9.66
C PRO A 635 12.95 -10.43 -9.58
N ALA A 636 13.65 -10.19 -8.46
CA ALA A 636 14.56 -9.05 -8.32
C ALA A 636 15.78 -9.13 -9.24
N GLU A 637 16.24 -10.32 -9.63
CA GLU A 637 17.33 -10.52 -10.59
C GLU A 637 16.87 -10.32 -12.03
N ILE A 638 15.66 -10.78 -12.36
CA ILE A 638 15.02 -10.54 -13.66
C ILE A 638 14.83 -9.04 -13.89
N LEU A 639 14.26 -8.32 -12.90
CA LEU A 639 14.05 -6.87 -12.95
C LEU A 639 15.36 -6.08 -13.19
N ARG A 640 16.49 -6.57 -12.69
CA ARG A 640 17.79 -5.90 -12.85
C ARG A 640 18.31 -5.95 -14.28
N HIS A 641 18.14 -7.08 -14.96
CA HIS A 641 18.66 -7.30 -16.31
C HIS A 641 17.65 -6.93 -17.40
N PHE A 642 16.46 -6.46 -17.00
CA PHE A 642 15.40 -6.09 -17.93
C PHE A 642 15.79 -4.91 -18.83
N GLU A 643 15.78 -5.13 -20.14
CA GLU A 643 15.97 -4.15 -21.19
C GLU A 643 14.72 -4.08 -22.09
N LYS A 644 14.08 -2.92 -22.12
CA LYS A 644 12.90 -2.74 -22.98
C LYS A 644 13.27 -2.98 -24.45
N ASP A 645 12.49 -3.83 -25.12
CA ASP A 645 12.52 -3.94 -26.58
C ASP A 645 11.18 -3.42 -27.14
N SER A 646 11.24 -2.63 -28.21
CA SER A 646 10.03 -2.00 -28.80
C SER A 646 9.30 -2.91 -29.79
N ASN A 647 9.61 -4.21 -29.83
CA ASN A 647 8.94 -5.12 -30.76
C ASN A 647 7.57 -5.49 -30.18
N PRO A 648 6.52 -5.54 -31.03
CA PRO A 648 5.21 -6.03 -30.61
C PRO A 648 5.30 -7.52 -30.30
N LYS A 649 4.78 -7.90 -29.13
CA LYS A 649 4.80 -9.28 -28.60
C LYS A 649 3.36 -9.77 -28.51
N TYR A 650 2.94 -10.53 -29.52
CA TYR A 650 1.57 -11.04 -29.60
C TYR A 650 1.44 -12.31 -28.79
N ILE A 651 0.73 -12.22 -27.66
CA ILE A 651 0.51 -13.32 -26.73
C ILE A 651 -0.67 -14.18 -27.18
N ALA A 652 -1.68 -13.59 -27.82
CA ALA A 652 -2.76 -14.35 -28.43
C ALA A 652 -3.18 -13.75 -29.77
N ALA A 653 -3.62 -14.61 -30.68
CA ALA A 653 -4.05 -14.21 -32.01
C ALA A 653 -5.16 -15.12 -32.54
N ARG A 654 -6.05 -14.53 -33.34
CA ARG A 654 -6.99 -15.27 -34.20
C ARG A 654 -6.38 -15.43 -35.59
N ILE A 655 -6.36 -16.66 -36.07
CA ILE A 655 -5.73 -17.04 -37.33
C ILE A 655 -6.80 -17.67 -38.22
N ILE A 656 -6.97 -17.09 -39.40
CA ILE A 656 -7.99 -17.49 -40.37
C ILE A 656 -7.30 -17.81 -41.69
N SER A 657 -7.59 -18.98 -42.24
CA SER A 657 -7.06 -19.39 -43.55
C SER A 657 -7.59 -18.48 -44.66
N LYS A 658 -6.70 -18.00 -45.55
CA LYS A 658 -7.07 -17.38 -46.84
C LYS A 658 -7.33 -18.44 -47.91
N ASN A 659 -6.95 -19.69 -47.68
CA ASN A 659 -7.11 -20.77 -48.64
C ASN A 659 -8.48 -21.44 -48.46
N MET A 660 -9.36 -21.25 -49.45
CA MET A 660 -10.71 -21.83 -49.46
C MET A 660 -10.72 -23.37 -49.60
N GLU A 661 -9.64 -23.99 -50.09
CA GLU A 661 -9.53 -25.46 -50.17
C GLU A 661 -9.11 -26.09 -48.84
N LYS A 662 -8.48 -25.30 -47.97
CA LYS A 662 -8.06 -25.70 -46.62
C LYS A 662 -8.54 -24.65 -45.62
N PRO A 663 -9.87 -24.48 -45.48
CA PRO A 663 -10.42 -23.51 -44.56
C PRO A 663 -10.13 -23.99 -43.13
N PHE A 664 -9.59 -23.10 -42.30
CA PHE A 664 -9.46 -23.31 -40.87
C PHE A 664 -9.58 -21.97 -40.16
N GLU A 665 -10.02 -22.04 -38.90
CA GLU A 665 -10.10 -20.89 -38.01
C GLU A 665 -9.71 -21.31 -36.61
N LEU A 666 -8.73 -20.60 -36.06
CA LEU A 666 -8.14 -20.93 -34.77
C LEU A 666 -7.83 -19.69 -33.94
N ILE A 667 -7.98 -19.81 -32.63
CA ILE A 667 -7.49 -18.83 -31.66
C ILE A 667 -6.35 -19.49 -30.91
N VAL A 668 -5.19 -18.84 -30.91
CA VAL A 668 -3.99 -19.32 -30.21
C VAL A 668 -3.66 -18.39 -29.06
N VAL A 669 -3.21 -18.97 -27.94
CA VAL A 669 -2.92 -18.27 -26.70
C VAL A 669 -1.59 -18.78 -26.15
N GLY A 670 -0.69 -17.88 -25.79
CA GLY A 670 0.70 -18.19 -25.42
C GLY A 670 0.90 -18.54 -23.95
N ASP A 671 -0.15 -18.85 -23.21
CA ASP A 671 -0.08 -19.19 -21.79
C ASP A 671 -1.23 -20.16 -21.49
N SER A 672 -0.95 -21.31 -20.86
CA SER A 672 -1.98 -22.25 -20.40
C SER A 672 -2.27 -22.14 -18.90
N ASP A 673 -1.34 -21.59 -18.13
CA ASP A 673 -1.48 -21.32 -16.71
C ASP A 673 -2.58 -20.31 -16.43
N MET A 674 -2.90 -19.42 -17.38
CA MET A 674 -4.05 -18.53 -17.27
C MET A 674 -5.41 -19.24 -17.05
N LEU A 675 -5.48 -20.56 -17.29
CA LEU A 675 -6.64 -21.41 -17.02
C LEU A 675 -6.72 -21.86 -15.54
N TYR A 676 -5.63 -21.73 -14.79
CA TYR A 676 -5.49 -22.26 -13.45
C TYR A 676 -6.05 -21.31 -12.36
N ASP A 677 -6.76 -21.87 -11.39
CA ASP A 677 -7.64 -21.14 -10.47
C ASP A 677 -6.94 -20.02 -9.70
N SER A 678 -5.70 -20.25 -9.24
CA SER A 678 -4.95 -19.29 -8.41
C SER A 678 -4.59 -17.99 -9.14
N PHE A 679 -4.64 -17.97 -10.48
CA PHE A 679 -4.31 -16.78 -11.25
C PHE A 679 -5.50 -15.84 -11.48
N TRP A 680 -6.74 -16.31 -11.37
CA TRP A 680 -7.92 -15.51 -11.73
C TRP A 680 -9.10 -15.61 -10.77
N THR A 681 -8.98 -16.44 -9.73
CA THR A 681 -10.00 -16.62 -8.68
C THR A 681 -9.47 -16.24 -7.30
N VAL A 682 -10.38 -15.83 -6.42
CA VAL A 682 -10.12 -15.72 -4.98
C VAL A 682 -10.83 -16.87 -4.29
N HIS A 683 -10.08 -17.64 -3.52
CA HIS A 683 -10.63 -18.74 -2.73
C HIS A 683 -11.18 -18.22 -1.41
N GLN A 684 -12.46 -18.49 -1.14
CA GLN A 684 -13.09 -18.17 0.13
C GLN A 684 -13.64 -19.44 0.79
N THR A 685 -13.15 -19.73 2.00
CA THR A 685 -13.67 -20.83 2.81
C THR A 685 -14.89 -20.34 3.59
N ILE A 686 -16.04 -20.97 3.34
CA ILE A 686 -17.29 -20.72 4.07
C ILE A 686 -17.77 -22.07 4.60
N LEU A 687 -17.79 -22.22 5.93
CA LEU A 687 -17.98 -23.50 6.61
C LEU A 687 -16.89 -24.51 6.18
N GLU A 688 -17.26 -25.69 5.70
CA GLU A 688 -16.36 -26.75 5.24
C GLU A 688 -16.07 -26.69 3.73
N ASN A 689 -16.69 -25.75 2.99
CA ASN A 689 -16.56 -25.65 1.53
C ASN A 689 -15.64 -24.49 1.13
N ASN A 690 -14.77 -24.73 0.16
CA ASN A 690 -13.90 -23.72 -0.45
C ASN A 690 -14.46 -23.29 -1.80
N TYR A 691 -14.66 -21.98 -2.01
CA TYR A 691 -15.23 -21.43 -3.24
C TYR A 691 -14.18 -20.66 -4.01
N ALA A 692 -13.98 -21.02 -5.27
CA ALA A 692 -13.25 -20.20 -6.22
C ALA A 692 -14.19 -19.12 -6.77
N ILE A 693 -13.95 -17.86 -6.40
CA ILE A 693 -14.72 -16.71 -6.90
C ILE A 693 -13.92 -16.08 -8.04
N PRO A 694 -14.38 -16.16 -9.30
CA PRO A 694 -13.69 -15.49 -10.40
C PRO A 694 -13.68 -13.97 -10.22
N VAL A 695 -12.49 -13.39 -10.22
CA VAL A 695 -12.28 -11.94 -10.06
C VAL A 695 -11.60 -11.29 -11.27
N LEU A 696 -10.96 -12.08 -12.14
CA LEU A 696 -10.37 -11.61 -13.40
C LEU A 696 -11.08 -12.19 -14.63
N ASP A 697 -10.80 -11.61 -15.79
CA ASP A 697 -11.48 -11.94 -17.05
C ASP A 697 -10.86 -13.14 -17.80
N ASN A 698 -9.95 -13.89 -17.18
CA ASN A 698 -9.32 -15.07 -17.78
C ASN A 698 -10.36 -16.06 -18.33
N ALA A 699 -11.33 -16.47 -17.49
CA ALA A 699 -12.40 -17.36 -17.94
C ALA A 699 -13.36 -16.69 -18.94
N ASN A 700 -13.61 -15.38 -18.81
CA ASN A 700 -14.44 -14.63 -19.76
C ASN A 700 -13.80 -14.65 -21.16
N PHE A 701 -12.47 -14.50 -21.27
CA PHE A 701 -11.76 -14.61 -22.55
C PHE A 701 -11.92 -16.00 -23.17
N VAL A 702 -11.73 -17.07 -22.41
CA VAL A 702 -11.89 -18.45 -22.92
C VAL A 702 -13.31 -18.68 -23.45
N LEU A 703 -14.31 -18.26 -22.67
CA LEU A 703 -15.72 -18.37 -23.05
C LEU A 703 -16.04 -17.53 -24.29
N ASN A 704 -15.55 -16.29 -24.36
CA ASN A 704 -15.76 -15.40 -25.50
C ASN A 704 -15.04 -15.90 -26.76
N ALA A 705 -13.85 -16.49 -26.63
CA ALA A 705 -13.10 -17.10 -27.72
C ALA A 705 -13.87 -18.30 -28.30
N LEU A 706 -14.36 -19.20 -27.45
CA LEU A 706 -15.18 -20.35 -27.87
C LEU A 706 -16.51 -19.91 -28.48
N ASP A 707 -17.22 -18.97 -27.87
CA ASP A 707 -18.49 -18.46 -28.40
C ASP A 707 -18.28 -17.77 -29.76
N THR A 708 -17.20 -16.99 -29.92
CA THR A 708 -16.89 -16.35 -31.20
C THR A 708 -16.55 -17.36 -32.29
N LEU A 709 -15.75 -18.39 -31.96
CA LEU A 709 -15.44 -19.49 -32.87
C LEU A 709 -16.69 -20.26 -33.33
N LEU A 710 -17.66 -20.41 -32.42
CA LEU A 710 -18.96 -21.05 -32.70
C LEU A 710 -20.00 -20.10 -33.33
N GLY A 711 -19.67 -18.81 -33.50
CA GLY A 711 -20.57 -17.80 -34.08
C GLY A 711 -21.74 -17.40 -33.16
N ARG A 712 -21.55 -17.45 -31.84
CA ARG A 712 -22.54 -17.07 -30.82
C ARG A 712 -22.24 -15.70 -30.24
N ASP A 713 -23.22 -14.80 -30.30
CA ASP A 713 -23.05 -13.41 -29.85
C ASP A 713 -23.81 -13.06 -28.57
N ASP A 714 -24.69 -13.95 -28.10
CA ASP A 714 -25.72 -13.62 -27.10
C ASP A 714 -25.15 -13.21 -25.73
N MET A 715 -23.97 -13.73 -25.37
CA MET A 715 -23.35 -13.51 -24.05
C MET A 715 -22.07 -12.68 -24.10
N ILE A 716 -21.45 -12.51 -25.27
CA ILE A 716 -20.14 -11.84 -25.38
C ILE A 716 -20.22 -10.38 -24.94
N ASN A 717 -21.31 -9.67 -25.33
CA ASN A 717 -21.54 -8.28 -24.97
C ASN A 717 -21.97 -8.06 -23.50
N LEU A 718 -22.03 -9.14 -22.72
CA LEU A 718 -22.37 -9.14 -21.30
C LEU A 718 -21.15 -9.53 -20.43
N ARG A 719 -20.36 -10.51 -20.88
CA ARG A 719 -19.21 -11.02 -20.11
C ARG A 719 -18.09 -9.99 -20.03
N GLY A 720 -17.59 -9.75 -18.82
CA GLY A 720 -16.50 -8.79 -18.57
C GLY A 720 -16.95 -7.33 -18.46
N LYS A 721 -18.25 -7.05 -18.53
CA LYS A 721 -18.76 -5.70 -18.29
C LYS A 721 -18.59 -5.32 -16.81
N SER A 722 -17.52 -4.58 -16.53
CA SER A 722 -17.19 -4.01 -15.21
C SER A 722 -16.63 -2.60 -15.36
N GLY A 723 -16.46 -1.89 -14.23
CA GLY A 723 -15.89 -0.54 -14.24
C GLY A 723 -14.43 -0.55 -14.69
N LYS A 724 -14.06 0.37 -15.61
CA LYS A 724 -12.65 0.57 -15.96
C LYS A 724 -11.86 1.03 -14.74
N ASN A 725 -10.76 0.34 -14.43
CA ASN A 725 -9.84 0.76 -13.37
C ASN A 725 -8.97 1.93 -13.87
N ARG A 726 -9.36 3.14 -13.50
CA ARG A 726 -8.71 4.38 -13.96
C ARG A 726 -7.61 4.76 -12.97
N THR A 727 -6.39 4.28 -13.17
CA THR A 727 -5.24 4.62 -12.30
C THR A 727 -4.46 5.85 -12.81
N PHE A 728 -3.62 6.44 -11.95
CA PHE A 728 -2.62 7.42 -12.37
C PHE A 728 -1.43 6.71 -13.05
N GLU A 729 -1.63 6.28 -14.29
CA GLU A 729 -0.71 5.44 -15.06
C GLU A 729 0.71 6.01 -15.14
N ASP A 730 0.85 7.33 -15.32
CA ASP A 730 2.16 8.00 -15.36
C ASP A 730 2.90 7.93 -14.01
N ILE A 731 2.17 8.09 -12.90
CA ILE A 731 2.75 8.01 -11.55
C ILE A 731 3.13 6.57 -11.23
N GLU A 732 2.30 5.62 -11.61
CA GLU A 732 2.54 4.18 -11.43
C GLU A 732 3.78 3.74 -12.21
N THR A 733 3.87 4.15 -13.49
CA THR A 733 5.02 3.86 -14.36
C THR A 733 6.30 4.50 -13.84
N ALA A 734 6.25 5.77 -13.43
CA ALA A 734 7.40 6.45 -12.84
C ALA A 734 7.89 5.74 -11.55
N ARG A 735 6.95 5.25 -10.72
CA ARG A 735 7.28 4.49 -9.51
C ARG A 735 7.98 3.17 -9.84
N LYS A 736 7.48 2.42 -10.83
CA LYS A 736 8.08 1.15 -11.27
C LYS A 736 9.48 1.34 -11.85
N LEU A 737 9.68 2.32 -12.74
CA LEU A 737 10.99 2.62 -13.33
C LEU A 737 12.00 3.12 -12.29
N ALA A 738 11.57 3.97 -11.36
CA ALA A 738 12.43 4.43 -10.27
C ALA A 738 12.87 3.26 -9.36
N GLN A 739 11.95 2.31 -9.08
CA GLN A 739 12.26 1.10 -8.32
C GLN A 739 13.27 0.19 -9.07
N GLN A 740 13.14 0.05 -10.40
CA GLN A 740 14.10 -0.70 -11.22
C GLN A 740 15.50 -0.08 -11.13
N GLN A 741 15.62 1.22 -11.40
CA GLN A 741 16.90 1.94 -11.35
C GLN A 741 17.54 1.87 -9.95
N PHE A 742 16.71 1.95 -8.91
CA PHE A 742 17.16 1.76 -7.53
C PHE A 742 17.77 0.37 -7.33
N LYS A 743 17.11 -0.69 -7.80
CA LYS A 743 17.60 -2.07 -7.64
C LYS A 743 18.88 -2.36 -8.40
N ILE A 744 19.05 -1.76 -9.58
CA ILE A 744 20.29 -1.84 -10.36
C ILE A 744 21.42 -1.16 -9.59
N ARG A 745 21.27 0.11 -9.20
CA ARG A 745 22.31 0.85 -8.47
C ARG A 745 22.61 0.25 -7.09
N GLU A 746 21.60 -0.25 -6.39
CA GLU A 746 21.77 -0.95 -5.10
C GLU A 746 22.71 -2.15 -5.26
N LYS A 747 22.56 -2.95 -6.32
CA LYS A 747 23.45 -4.08 -6.62
C LYS A 747 24.84 -3.61 -7.00
N ASP A 748 24.98 -2.65 -7.92
CA ASP A 748 26.29 -2.14 -8.36
C ASP A 748 27.15 -1.72 -7.16
N ILE A 749 26.51 -1.08 -6.18
CA ILE A 749 27.17 -0.63 -4.95
C ILE A 749 27.48 -1.79 -4.01
N ILE A 750 26.57 -2.76 -3.86
CA ILE A 750 26.83 -3.97 -3.06
C ILE A 750 27.98 -4.77 -3.66
N ASP A 751 27.98 -5.00 -4.97
CA ASP A 751 29.03 -5.71 -5.71
C ASP A 751 30.36 -4.95 -5.56
N LYS A 752 30.35 -3.61 -5.65
CA LYS A 752 31.53 -2.77 -5.38
C LYS A 752 32.03 -2.91 -3.95
N ILE A 753 31.13 -2.96 -2.95
CA ILE A 753 31.49 -3.20 -1.55
C ILE A 753 32.11 -4.60 -1.38
N GLU A 754 31.53 -5.62 -1.99
CA GLU A 754 32.04 -7.00 -1.92
C GLU A 754 33.39 -7.15 -2.60
N GLN A 755 33.58 -6.54 -3.78
CA GLN A 755 34.85 -6.51 -4.48
C GLN A 755 35.92 -5.77 -3.65
N THR A 756 35.56 -4.63 -3.05
CA THR A 756 36.46 -3.84 -2.19
C THR A 756 36.81 -4.58 -0.89
N LYS A 757 35.84 -5.29 -0.28
CA LYS A 757 36.07 -6.18 0.87
C LYS A 757 36.98 -7.35 0.51
N SER A 758 36.79 -7.94 -0.66
CA SER A 758 37.63 -9.05 -1.16
C SER A 758 39.08 -8.59 -1.34
N GLY A 759 39.31 -7.37 -1.83
CA GLY A 759 40.65 -6.77 -1.88
C GLY A 759 41.28 -6.56 -0.49
N LEU A 760 40.47 -6.21 0.52
CA LEU A 760 40.90 -6.09 1.91
C LEU A 760 41.31 -7.47 2.49
N GLN A 761 40.53 -8.51 2.19
CA GLN A 761 40.86 -9.90 2.56
C GLN A 761 42.11 -10.41 1.84
N GLU A 762 42.35 -10.03 0.58
CA GLU A 762 43.57 -10.38 -0.15
C GLU A 762 44.81 -9.73 0.48
N ILE A 763 44.70 -8.49 0.97
CA ILE A 763 45.79 -7.81 1.69
C ILE A 763 46.03 -8.46 3.05
N TRP A 764 44.99 -8.80 3.80
CA TRP A 764 45.11 -9.54 5.06
C TRP A 764 45.63 -10.98 4.86
N GLY A 765 45.34 -11.59 3.71
CA GLY A 765 45.78 -12.94 3.34
C GLY A 765 47.20 -13.03 2.76
N LYS A 766 47.80 -11.91 2.32
CA LYS A 766 49.22 -11.85 1.90
C LYS A 766 50.12 -11.96 3.15
N LYS A 767 50.50 -13.21 3.45
CA LYS A 767 51.43 -13.65 4.50
C LYS A 767 52.61 -12.69 4.77
N ASN A 768 52.54 -12.00 5.92
CA ASN A 768 53.60 -11.82 6.94
C ASN A 768 53.11 -10.89 8.07
N PHE A 769 51.84 -11.02 8.48
CA PHE A 769 51.24 -10.14 9.49
C PHE A 769 51.55 -10.57 10.93
N GLU A 770 52.03 -11.80 11.13
CA GLU A 770 52.32 -12.28 12.49
C GLU A 770 53.66 -11.75 13.04
N GLU A 771 54.67 -11.47 12.21
CA GLU A 771 56.01 -11.06 12.71
C GLU A 771 56.17 -9.56 12.98
N ARG A 772 55.24 -8.70 12.55
CA ARG A 772 55.36 -7.23 12.69
C ARG A 772 54.35 -6.68 13.68
N LEU A 773 54.85 -6.04 14.74
CA LEU A 773 54.03 -5.42 15.80
C LEU A 773 53.34 -4.10 15.36
N GLN A 774 53.61 -3.60 14.14
CA GLN A 774 53.10 -2.32 13.63
C GLN A 774 52.81 -2.40 12.12
N PHE A 775 51.75 -1.72 11.66
CA PHE A 775 51.46 -1.51 10.24
C PHE A 775 52.41 -0.46 9.66
N THR A 776 52.88 -0.65 8.42
CA THR A 776 53.68 0.40 7.75
C THR A 776 52.78 1.59 7.33
N PRO A 777 53.32 2.82 7.23
CA PRO A 777 52.56 3.99 6.79
C PRO A 777 51.84 3.81 5.43
N ASP A 778 52.46 3.06 4.51
CA ASP A 778 51.90 2.78 3.18
C ASP A 778 50.73 1.78 3.24
N GLU A 779 50.84 0.72 4.07
CA GLU A 779 49.76 -0.24 4.30
C GLU A 779 48.56 0.42 5.01
N LEU A 780 48.82 1.29 5.99
CA LEU A 780 47.79 2.09 6.65
C LEU A 780 47.09 3.04 5.66
N ALA A 781 47.83 3.63 4.72
CA ALA A 781 47.26 4.48 3.69
C ALA A 781 46.36 3.69 2.71
N ILE A 782 46.75 2.46 2.34
CA ILE A 782 45.94 1.59 1.48
C ILE A 782 44.68 1.13 2.21
N ILE A 783 44.79 0.66 3.46
CA ILE A 783 43.64 0.26 4.29
C ILE A 783 42.70 1.46 4.51
N ALA A 784 43.24 2.66 4.76
CA ALA A 784 42.44 3.87 4.90
C ALA A 784 41.71 4.25 3.60
N ASN A 785 42.34 4.08 2.44
CA ASN A 785 41.69 4.32 1.14
C ASN A 785 40.60 3.29 0.85
N ILE A 786 40.86 1.99 1.05
CA ILE A 786 39.85 0.92 0.88
C ILE A 786 38.67 1.14 1.82
N ARG A 787 38.93 1.52 3.08
CA ARG A 787 37.88 1.86 4.05
C ARG A 787 37.07 3.07 3.61
N LYS A 788 37.74 4.13 3.14
CA LYS A 788 37.08 5.31 2.56
C LYS A 788 36.20 4.94 1.37
N ASP A 789 36.64 4.03 0.51
CA ASP A 789 35.86 3.59 -0.66
C ASP A 789 34.63 2.75 -0.25
N ILE A 790 34.76 1.90 0.78
CA ILE A 790 33.63 1.17 1.37
C ILE A 790 32.63 2.15 2.00
N ASP A 791 33.11 3.12 2.76
CA ASP A 791 32.26 4.12 3.43
C ASP A 791 31.57 5.03 2.42
N GLN A 792 32.29 5.45 1.37
CA GLN A 792 31.70 6.19 0.24
C GLN A 792 30.60 5.38 -0.45
N SER A 793 30.85 4.10 -0.72
CA SER A 793 29.87 3.20 -1.35
C SER A 793 28.65 2.97 -0.45
N ARG A 794 28.83 2.79 0.86
CA ARG A 794 27.72 2.71 1.83
C ARG A 794 26.91 4.01 1.90
N GLN A 795 27.58 5.15 1.87
CA GLN A 795 26.92 6.46 1.83
C GLN A 795 26.13 6.64 0.53
N GLU A 796 26.68 6.18 -0.60
CA GLU A 796 26.00 6.17 -1.89
C GLU A 796 24.73 5.30 -1.86
N LEU A 797 24.81 4.09 -1.28
CA LEU A 797 23.65 3.19 -1.10
C LEU A 797 22.53 3.86 -0.29
N PHE A 798 22.88 4.53 0.81
CA PHE A 798 21.93 5.27 1.63
C PHE A 798 21.32 6.47 0.88
N ASN A 799 22.14 7.24 0.18
CA ASN A 799 21.69 8.38 -0.63
C ASN A 799 20.72 7.92 -1.73
N ILE A 800 20.97 6.77 -2.36
CA ILE A 800 20.06 6.20 -3.37
C ILE A 800 18.72 5.77 -2.76
N ARG A 801 18.72 5.14 -1.57
CA ARG A 801 17.49 4.80 -0.83
C ARG A 801 16.64 6.03 -0.51
N THR A 802 17.27 7.13 -0.11
CA THR A 802 16.57 8.39 0.20
C THR A 802 16.10 9.11 -1.06
N THR A 803 16.82 8.99 -2.18
CA THR A 803 16.50 9.65 -3.47
C THR A 803 15.30 9.05 -4.19
N LEU A 804 15.03 7.74 -4.04
CA LEU A 804 13.91 7.03 -4.69
C LEU A 804 12.55 7.74 -4.49
N ASN A 805 12.28 8.20 -3.27
CA ASN A 805 11.03 8.87 -2.93
C ASN A 805 11.05 10.38 -3.25
N GLN A 806 12.21 10.98 -3.53
CA GLN A 806 12.31 12.41 -3.76
C GLN A 806 11.69 12.82 -5.09
N GLU A 807 11.86 12.03 -6.16
CA GLU A 807 11.29 12.36 -7.47
C GLU A 807 9.76 12.25 -7.46
N ILE A 808 9.22 11.17 -6.87
CA ILE A 808 7.78 10.99 -6.67
C ILE A 808 7.22 12.10 -5.78
N ARG A 809 7.88 12.41 -4.65
CA ARG A 809 7.44 13.51 -3.76
C ARG A 809 7.52 14.88 -4.45
N ARG A 810 8.50 15.13 -5.31
CA ARG A 810 8.57 16.36 -6.12
C ARG A 810 7.39 16.45 -7.08
N LEU A 811 7.04 15.34 -7.74
CA LEU A 811 5.87 15.28 -8.62
C LEU A 811 4.58 15.52 -7.83
N GLU A 812 4.37 14.81 -6.72
CA GLU A 812 3.21 15.01 -5.83
C GLU A 812 3.12 16.46 -5.32
N ASN A 813 4.24 17.06 -4.92
CA ASN A 813 4.27 18.44 -4.44
C ASN A 813 3.94 19.45 -5.55
N ARG A 814 4.37 19.21 -6.79
CA ARG A 814 3.96 20.01 -7.95
C ARG A 814 2.46 19.89 -8.20
N ILE A 815 1.91 18.68 -8.11
CA ILE A 815 0.47 18.44 -8.25
C ILE A 815 -0.32 19.13 -7.14
N LYS A 816 0.11 18.98 -5.88
CA LYS A 816 -0.45 19.69 -4.71
C LYS A 816 -0.42 21.20 -4.92
N PHE A 817 0.70 21.74 -5.40
CA PHE A 817 0.85 23.16 -5.67
C PHE A 817 -0.11 23.66 -6.77
N ALA A 818 -0.16 22.97 -7.90
CA ALA A 818 -1.01 23.32 -9.03
C ALA A 818 -2.50 23.32 -8.66
N ASN A 819 -2.94 22.34 -7.87
CA ASN A 819 -4.35 22.14 -7.55
C ASN A 819 -4.84 22.95 -6.35
N ILE A 820 -4.01 23.13 -5.31
CA ILE A 820 -4.43 23.80 -4.07
C ILE A 820 -4.09 25.28 -4.09
N TYR A 821 -2.89 25.65 -4.56
CA TYR A 821 -2.33 26.99 -4.31
C TYR A 821 -2.29 27.91 -5.54
N ALA A 822 -2.18 27.36 -6.75
CA ALA A 822 -1.97 28.16 -7.96
C ALA A 822 -3.10 29.18 -8.22
N VAL A 823 -4.37 28.74 -8.19
CA VAL A 823 -5.51 29.62 -8.47
C VAL A 823 -5.72 30.67 -7.36
N PRO A 824 -5.69 30.33 -6.05
CA PRO A 824 -5.70 31.33 -4.98
C PRO A 824 -4.61 32.39 -5.11
N LEU A 825 -3.39 32.00 -5.50
CA LEU A 825 -2.28 32.92 -5.70
C LEU A 825 -2.53 33.88 -6.88
N LEU A 826 -3.09 33.39 -7.99
CA LEU A 826 -3.48 34.22 -9.13
C LEU A 826 -4.56 35.24 -8.75
N ILE A 827 -5.53 34.86 -7.91
CA ILE A 827 -6.56 35.78 -7.40
C ILE A 827 -5.90 36.90 -6.57
N LEU A 828 -4.99 36.56 -5.65
CA LEU A 828 -4.26 37.55 -4.85
C LEU A 828 -3.40 38.50 -5.71
N LEU A 829 -2.68 37.97 -6.70
CA LEU A 829 -1.89 38.78 -7.62
C LEU A 829 -2.78 39.74 -8.42
N GLY A 830 -3.94 39.27 -8.89
CA GLY A 830 -4.94 40.10 -9.56
C GLY A 830 -5.46 41.23 -8.66
N MET A 831 -5.77 40.93 -7.39
CA MET A 831 -6.17 41.95 -6.42
C MET A 831 -5.07 42.99 -6.17
N PHE A 832 -3.82 42.55 -6.02
CA PHE A 832 -2.67 43.43 -5.80
C PHE A 832 -2.45 44.35 -7.01
N ALA A 833 -2.50 43.81 -8.23
CA ALA A 833 -2.39 44.58 -9.47
C ALA A 833 -3.53 45.62 -9.60
N PHE A 834 -4.76 45.26 -9.25
CA PHE A 834 -5.90 46.19 -9.24
C PHE A 834 -5.70 47.34 -8.24
N MET A 835 -5.20 47.06 -7.04
CA MET A 835 -4.88 48.09 -6.03
C MET A 835 -3.80 49.06 -6.54
N LEU A 836 -2.75 48.54 -7.19
CA LEU A 836 -1.68 49.36 -7.76
C LEU A 836 -2.15 50.25 -8.92
N LYS A 837 -2.98 49.71 -9.83
CA LYS A 837 -3.52 50.46 -10.98
C LYS A 837 -4.43 51.60 -10.53
N ARG A 838 -5.24 51.39 -9.49
CA ARG A 838 -6.14 52.43 -8.95
C ARG A 838 -5.40 53.56 -8.22
N ARG A 839 -4.27 53.26 -7.54
CA ARG A 839 -3.38 54.30 -6.96
C ARG A 839 -2.82 55.27 -8.00
N ARG A 840 -2.64 54.84 -9.26
CA ARG A 840 -2.13 55.71 -10.34
C ARG A 840 -3.19 56.64 -10.95
N TYR A 841 -4.48 56.29 -10.87
CA TYR A 841 -5.57 57.05 -11.51
C TYR A 841 -6.32 58.01 -10.55
N CYS A 842 -6.28 57.80 -9.23
CA CYS A 842 -6.97 58.66 -8.27
C CYS A 842 -5.96 59.42 -7.38
N ARG A 843 -5.51 60.59 -7.84
CA ARG A 843 -4.76 61.57 -7.01
C ARG A 843 -5.67 62.61 -6.32
N SER A 844 -6.99 62.64 -6.59
CA SER A 844 -7.87 63.74 -6.10
C SER A 844 -9.16 63.33 -5.36
N LEU A 845 -9.30 62.09 -4.88
CA LEU A 845 -10.45 61.70 -4.03
C LEU A 845 -9.94 60.95 -2.79
N SER A 846 -10.55 61.28 -1.64
CA SER A 846 -10.18 60.86 -0.28
C SER A 846 -9.65 59.42 -0.17
N PRO A 847 -8.59 59.17 0.62
CA PRO A 847 -8.04 57.83 0.77
C PRO A 847 -9.12 56.88 1.28
N LEU A 848 -9.27 55.76 0.57
CA LEU A 848 -10.14 54.66 0.95
C LEU A 848 -9.79 54.27 2.40
N GLN A 849 -10.69 54.54 3.36
CA GLN A 849 -10.56 54.00 4.71
C GLN A 849 -10.74 52.48 4.60
N ILE A 850 -9.65 51.77 4.34
CA ILE A 850 -9.61 50.32 4.44
C ILE A 850 -9.87 50.01 5.92
N ASN A 851 -11.05 49.47 6.19
CA ASN A 851 -11.48 49.16 7.54
C ASN A 851 -10.44 48.22 8.18
N ARG A 852 -9.92 48.51 9.38
CA ARG A 852 -8.89 47.70 10.06
C ARG A 852 -9.19 46.17 10.08
N PRO A 853 -10.44 45.72 10.28
CA PRO A 853 -10.81 44.29 10.19
C PRO A 853 -10.49 43.65 8.84
N PHE A 854 -10.54 44.43 7.77
CA PHE A 854 -10.30 43.98 6.40
C PHE A 854 -8.82 43.68 6.14
N VAL A 855 -7.92 44.49 6.70
CA VAL A 855 -6.48 44.21 6.67
C VAL A 855 -6.19 42.91 7.43
N TYR A 856 -6.79 42.72 8.61
CA TYR A 856 -6.58 41.51 9.41
C TYR A 856 -7.04 40.22 8.72
N LEU A 857 -8.18 40.23 8.02
CA LEU A 857 -8.65 39.07 7.24
C LEU A 857 -7.80 38.80 6.01
N GLY A 858 -7.40 39.85 5.27
CA GLY A 858 -6.48 39.72 4.15
C GLY A 858 -5.10 39.20 4.57
N THR A 859 -4.56 39.70 5.70
CA THR A 859 -3.32 39.20 6.28
C THR A 859 -3.47 37.77 6.80
N GLY A 860 -4.63 37.39 7.34
CA GLY A 860 -4.92 36.03 7.79
C GLY A 860 -4.93 35.03 6.63
N ALA A 861 -5.60 35.36 5.52
CA ALA A 861 -5.58 34.56 4.30
C ALA A 861 -4.17 34.47 3.69
N ALA A 862 -3.43 35.59 3.68
CA ALA A 862 -2.04 35.61 3.24
C ALA A 862 -1.11 34.80 4.15
N LEU A 863 -1.34 34.81 5.48
CA LEU A 863 -0.63 33.99 6.46
C LEU A 863 -0.94 32.50 6.28
N LEU A 864 -2.20 32.12 6.06
CA LEU A 864 -2.57 30.73 5.78
C LEU A 864 -1.96 30.23 4.46
N LEU A 865 -1.93 31.08 3.43
CA LEU A 865 -1.23 30.78 2.18
C LEU A 865 0.29 30.70 2.38
N ALA A 866 0.88 31.62 3.15
CA ALA A 866 2.30 31.60 3.48
C ALA A 866 2.65 30.36 4.31
N LEU A 867 1.83 29.98 5.29
CA LEU A 867 1.99 28.76 6.09
C LEU A 867 1.79 27.50 5.26
N GLY A 868 0.83 27.49 4.33
CA GLY A 868 0.60 26.37 3.41
C GLY A 868 1.77 26.19 2.43
N THR A 869 2.20 27.26 1.77
CA THR A 869 3.38 27.25 0.88
C THR A 869 4.66 26.95 1.63
N ALA A 870 4.84 27.50 2.85
CA ALA A 870 5.96 27.19 3.72
C ALA A 870 5.91 25.74 4.23
N SER A 871 4.74 25.17 4.49
CA SER A 871 4.58 23.75 4.84
C SER A 871 5.01 22.85 3.70
N VAL A 872 4.52 23.10 2.47
CA VAL A 872 4.96 22.38 1.26
C VAL A 872 6.48 22.50 1.05
N TRP A 873 7.06 23.68 1.33
CA TRP A 873 8.49 23.92 1.21
C TRP A 873 9.32 23.34 2.37
N TYR A 874 8.79 23.32 3.59
CA TYR A 874 9.46 22.82 4.80
C TYR A 874 9.44 21.29 4.87
N ASN A 875 8.40 20.65 4.34
CA ASN A 875 8.35 19.20 4.17
C ASN A 875 9.42 18.67 3.19
N ASN A 876 10.08 19.58 2.46
CA ASN A 876 11.23 19.31 1.61
C ASN A 876 12.59 19.42 2.35
N ARG A 877 12.62 19.72 3.66
CA ARG A 877 13.84 20.11 4.40
C ARG A 877 14.15 19.33 5.69
N GLN A 878 13.36 18.34 6.08
CA GLN A 878 13.78 17.45 7.18
C GLN A 878 14.67 16.33 6.63
N ASP A 879 15.89 16.71 6.26
CA ASP A 879 17.01 15.79 6.21
C ASP A 879 17.41 15.46 7.66
N ILE A 880 17.26 14.20 8.07
CA ILE A 880 17.81 13.68 9.34
C ILE A 880 19.36 13.56 9.26
N ALA A 881 19.96 13.89 8.11
CA ALA A 881 21.26 13.40 7.67
C ALA A 881 22.50 14.24 8.04
N VAL A 882 22.53 15.00 9.14
CA VAL A 882 23.72 15.84 9.42
C VAL A 882 24.84 15.07 10.16
N TYR A 883 24.54 13.98 10.89
CA TYR A 883 25.52 13.36 11.80
C TYR A 883 25.72 11.84 11.65
N GLU A 884 24.79 11.08 11.07
CA GLU A 884 24.87 9.61 11.02
C GLU A 884 26.07 9.10 10.19
N ASN A 885 26.76 8.07 10.69
CA ASN A 885 27.97 7.43 10.15
C ASN A 885 29.24 8.30 10.10
N ARG A 886 29.24 9.50 10.70
CA ARG A 886 30.48 10.26 10.88
C ARG A 886 31.33 9.66 12.02
N PRO A 887 32.67 9.70 11.92
CA PRO A 887 33.55 9.24 13.00
C PRO A 887 33.22 9.98 14.30
N LEU A 888 33.05 9.22 15.38
CA LEU A 888 32.77 9.74 16.71
C LEU A 888 33.97 10.55 17.23
N PHE A 889 35.20 10.13 16.88
CA PHE A 889 36.46 10.79 17.22
C PHE A 889 37.31 11.11 15.96
N PRO A 890 37.00 12.17 15.21
CA PRO A 890 37.59 12.42 13.89
C PRO A 890 39.11 12.69 13.89
N ASN A 891 39.67 13.13 15.01
CA ASN A 891 41.11 13.43 15.14
C ASN A 891 41.93 12.24 15.68
N LEU A 892 41.27 11.25 16.29
CA LEU A 892 41.93 10.13 16.95
C LEU A 892 42.79 9.27 16.01
N PRO A 893 42.40 8.96 14.75
CA PRO A 893 43.24 8.16 13.85
C PRO A 893 44.63 8.76 13.57
N LYS A 894 44.77 10.09 13.68
CA LYS A 894 46.05 10.79 13.50
C LYS A 894 46.89 10.86 14.77
N GLN A 895 46.26 10.65 15.94
CA GLN A 895 46.83 10.84 17.27
C GLN A 895 46.93 9.52 18.06
N ILE A 896 46.48 8.40 17.49
CA ILE A 896 46.38 7.12 18.19
C ILE A 896 47.73 6.59 18.66
N ASN A 897 48.78 6.85 17.88
CA ASN A 897 50.15 6.47 18.24
C ASN A 897 50.73 7.34 19.37
N ASP A 898 50.15 8.52 19.61
CA ASP A 898 50.57 9.46 20.66
C ASP A 898 49.89 9.16 22.01
N VAL A 899 48.96 8.19 22.06
CA VAL A 899 48.27 7.79 23.30
C VAL A 899 49.24 7.01 24.19
N GLU A 900 49.55 7.57 25.37
CA GLU A 900 50.43 6.96 26.37
C GLU A 900 49.69 6.57 27.66
N TYR A 901 48.54 7.20 27.95
CA TYR A 901 47.71 6.89 29.12
C TYR A 901 46.25 6.64 28.73
N ILE A 902 45.64 5.64 29.38
CA ILE A 902 44.22 5.29 29.24
C ILE A 902 43.62 5.22 30.65
N THR A 903 42.57 5.99 30.90
CA THR A 903 41.87 6.02 32.19
C THR A 903 40.42 5.57 32.01
N LEU A 904 40.00 4.60 32.83
CA LEU A 904 38.62 4.14 32.96
C LEU A 904 38.15 4.44 34.39
N GLN A 905 37.04 5.17 34.54
CA GLN A 905 36.56 5.60 35.85
C GLN A 905 35.06 5.36 36.01
N ASN A 906 34.66 4.81 37.16
CA ASN A 906 33.26 4.79 37.61
C ASN A 906 33.13 5.55 38.95
N HIS A 907 31.97 5.45 39.61
CA HIS A 907 31.70 6.21 40.84
C HIS A 907 32.61 5.84 42.04
N ASN A 908 33.27 4.68 42.05
CA ASN A 908 34.02 4.18 43.22
C ASN A 908 35.46 3.75 42.90
N GLN A 909 35.81 3.55 41.63
CA GLN A 909 37.08 2.99 41.20
C GLN A 909 37.61 3.73 39.96
N THR A 910 38.93 3.89 39.90
CA THR A 910 39.65 4.43 38.75
C THR A 910 40.77 3.47 38.37
N LEU A 911 40.76 3.05 37.11
CA LEU A 911 41.75 2.15 36.53
C LEU A 911 42.54 2.93 35.48
N ARG A 912 43.87 2.97 35.63
CA ARG A 912 44.72 3.74 34.72
C ARG A 912 45.85 2.89 34.17
N PHE A 913 45.97 2.87 32.85
CA PHE A 913 47.02 2.19 32.12
C PHE A 913 48.02 3.20 31.57
N TYR A 914 49.29 2.81 31.55
CA TYR A 914 50.36 3.59 30.95
C TYR A 914 51.21 2.70 30.04
N ARG A 915 51.82 3.30 29.03
CA ARG A 915 52.67 2.60 28.06
C ARG A 915 54.15 2.67 28.48
N ASP A 916 54.81 1.52 28.58
CA ASP A 916 56.23 1.39 28.94
C ASP A 916 56.92 0.38 28.00
N GLN A 917 57.99 0.80 27.31
CA GLN A 917 58.76 0.00 26.34
C GLN A 917 57.88 -0.82 25.36
N ASP A 918 56.89 -0.17 24.75
CA ASP A 918 55.91 -0.75 23.81
C ASP A 918 54.90 -1.77 24.38
N ALA A 919 54.83 -1.94 25.70
CA ALA A 919 53.78 -2.71 26.38
C ALA A 919 52.93 -1.83 27.30
N TRP A 920 51.63 -2.12 27.38
CA TRP A 920 50.73 -1.49 28.35
C TRP A 920 50.89 -2.12 29.73
N LYS A 921 51.04 -1.29 30.76
CA LYS A 921 51.11 -1.68 32.18
C LYS A 921 50.00 -0.99 32.97
N LEU A 922 49.60 -1.58 34.09
CA LEU A 922 48.58 -1.03 34.97
C LEU A 922 49.21 -0.22 36.12
N GLU A 923 48.74 1.00 36.32
CA GLU A 923 49.17 1.86 37.43
C GLU A 923 48.66 1.29 38.77
N GLY A 924 49.57 1.09 39.72
CA GLY A 924 49.27 0.50 41.04
C GLY A 924 49.49 -1.01 41.16
N ALA A 925 49.62 -1.73 40.05
CA ALA A 925 50.00 -3.17 40.04
C ALA A 925 50.85 -3.53 38.80
N PRO A 926 52.02 -2.89 38.60
CA PRO A 926 52.84 -3.02 37.39
C PRO A 926 53.43 -4.42 37.16
N GLU A 927 53.50 -5.24 38.20
CA GLU A 927 54.02 -6.61 38.19
C GLU A 927 53.11 -7.61 37.45
N PHE A 928 51.82 -7.31 37.30
CA PHE A 928 50.88 -8.17 36.56
C PHE A 928 50.82 -7.78 35.08
N MET A 929 50.98 -8.77 34.21
CA MET A 929 50.94 -8.57 32.76
C MET A 929 49.52 -8.20 32.30
N VAL A 930 49.38 -7.08 31.60
CA VAL A 930 48.10 -6.61 31.04
C VAL A 930 47.80 -7.33 29.72
N TYR A 931 46.52 -7.62 29.45
CA TYR A 931 46.06 -8.15 28.17
C TYR A 931 46.23 -7.11 27.06
N GLN A 932 47.38 -7.17 26.37
CA GLN A 932 47.72 -6.22 25.30
C GLN A 932 46.69 -6.21 24.17
N GLU A 933 46.14 -7.38 23.82
CA GLU A 933 45.11 -7.51 22.80
C GLU A 933 43.80 -6.85 23.22
N ARG A 934 43.44 -6.90 24.51
CA ARG A 934 42.21 -6.27 25.02
C ARG A 934 42.30 -4.74 24.92
N ILE A 935 43.46 -4.16 25.26
CA ILE A 935 43.71 -2.72 25.06
C ILE A 935 43.72 -2.36 23.56
N ARG A 936 44.33 -3.20 22.72
CA ARG A 936 44.34 -2.99 21.27
C ARG A 936 42.93 -3.01 20.67
N SER A 937 42.10 -3.97 21.06
CA SER A 937 40.71 -4.06 20.61
C SER A 937 39.87 -2.90 21.12
N PHE A 938 40.11 -2.44 22.35
CA PHE A 938 39.47 -1.24 22.90
C PHE A 938 39.82 0.02 22.09
N LEU A 939 41.11 0.26 21.84
CA LEU A 939 41.57 1.38 21.01
C LEU A 939 41.08 1.27 19.56
N SER A 940 41.02 0.05 19.01
CA SER A 940 40.44 -0.20 17.69
C SER A 940 38.96 0.17 17.67
N ALA A 941 38.17 -0.30 18.62
CA ALA A 941 36.75 0.06 18.73
C ALA A 941 36.53 1.58 18.79
N MET A 942 37.43 2.32 19.46
CA MET A 942 37.38 3.79 19.46
C MET A 942 37.67 4.40 18.09
N LEU A 943 38.59 3.85 17.31
CA LEU A 943 38.88 4.32 15.95
C LEU A 943 37.70 4.07 14.99
N GLU A 944 36.91 3.01 15.24
CA GLU A 944 35.79 2.61 14.39
C GLU A 944 34.45 3.19 14.83
N ALA A 945 34.39 3.83 16.00
CA ALA A 945 33.17 4.37 16.55
C ALA A 945 32.57 5.46 15.64
N THR A 946 31.28 5.35 15.35
CA THR A 946 30.55 6.31 14.51
C THR A 946 29.22 6.70 15.16
N PHE A 947 28.74 7.91 14.85
CA PHE A 947 27.40 8.34 15.26
C PHE A 947 26.35 7.45 14.56
N TYR A 948 25.45 6.84 15.33
CA TYR A 948 24.36 6.02 14.78
C TYR A 948 23.04 6.77 14.80
N GLU A 949 22.65 7.37 15.94
CA GLU A 949 21.40 8.12 16.06
C GLU A 949 21.50 9.18 17.17
N LYS A 950 20.85 10.33 16.97
CA LYS A 950 20.74 11.38 17.99
C LYS A 950 19.57 11.08 18.94
N LYS A 951 19.81 11.00 20.26
CA LYS A 951 18.76 10.64 21.24
C LYS A 951 18.12 11.85 21.94
N THR A 952 18.67 12.29 23.06
CA THR A 952 18.09 13.38 23.86
C THR A 952 19.15 14.41 24.24
N SER A 953 18.73 15.67 24.41
CA SER A 953 19.57 16.74 24.94
C SER A 953 19.12 17.22 26.33
N LYS A 954 18.14 16.54 26.94
CA LYS A 954 17.57 16.92 28.24
C LYS A 954 18.17 16.10 29.37
N MET A 955 18.56 16.78 30.45
CA MET A 955 19.23 16.19 31.62
C MET A 955 18.35 15.15 32.37
N GLU A 956 17.03 15.34 32.38
CA GLU A 956 16.07 14.48 33.08
C GLU A 956 16.06 13.02 32.59
N TYR A 957 16.45 12.79 31.33
CA TYR A 957 16.41 11.46 30.71
C TYR A 957 17.75 10.72 30.73
N LEU A 958 18.82 11.33 31.25
CA LEU A 958 20.15 10.70 31.31
C LEU A 958 20.17 9.35 32.07
N PRO A 959 19.44 9.17 33.19
CA PRO A 959 19.40 7.88 33.87
C PRO A 959 18.83 6.74 33.02
N ALA A 960 17.88 7.00 32.11
CA ALA A 960 17.28 5.97 31.25
C ALA A 960 18.30 5.32 30.30
N PHE A 961 19.31 6.09 29.89
CA PHE A 961 20.42 5.67 29.03
C PHE A 961 21.64 5.16 29.80
N GLY A 962 21.58 5.12 31.14
CA GLY A 962 22.71 4.75 31.99
C GLY A 962 23.79 5.83 32.11
N LEU A 963 23.46 7.09 31.80
CA LEU A 963 24.40 8.22 31.77
C LEU A 963 24.19 9.19 32.96
N ALA A 964 23.78 8.66 34.12
CA ALA A 964 23.68 9.48 35.34
C ALA A 964 25.08 10.00 35.74
N PRO A 965 25.19 11.17 36.41
CA PRO A 965 26.48 11.72 36.82
C PRO A 965 27.28 10.71 37.65
N ILE A 966 28.59 10.60 37.39
CA ILE A 966 29.47 9.58 37.98
C ILE A 966 29.66 9.81 39.48
N GLU A 967 29.38 11.01 39.98
CA GLU A 967 29.39 11.35 41.41
C GLU A 967 28.24 10.70 42.20
N VAL A 968 27.23 10.15 41.51
CA VAL A 968 26.10 9.46 42.13
C VAL A 968 26.45 7.99 42.35
N ALA A 969 26.35 7.52 43.60
CA ALA A 969 26.73 6.16 43.99
C ALA A 969 26.01 5.02 43.24
N SER A 970 24.85 5.30 42.62
CA SER A 970 24.10 4.33 41.82
C SER A 970 24.30 4.46 40.30
N SER A 971 25.22 5.32 39.84
CA SER A 971 25.45 5.52 38.41
C SER A 971 26.20 4.35 37.78
N PRO A 972 25.67 3.77 36.68
CA PRO A 972 26.38 2.75 35.88
C PRO A 972 27.30 3.37 34.81
N ALA A 973 27.41 4.70 34.74
CA ALA A 973 28.21 5.38 33.72
C ALA A 973 29.71 5.16 33.93
N ILE A 974 30.44 4.97 32.83
CA ILE A 974 31.89 4.78 32.83
C ILE A 974 32.51 5.91 32.03
N ARG A 975 33.41 6.66 32.66
CA ARG A 975 34.21 7.69 31.98
C ARG A 975 35.46 7.08 31.38
N VAL A 976 35.71 7.45 30.13
CA VAL A 976 36.87 7.05 29.34
C VAL A 976 37.67 8.29 29.00
N GLU A 977 38.96 8.28 29.34
CA GLU A 977 39.89 9.35 28.98
C GLU A 977 41.17 8.78 28.33
N LEU A 978 41.60 9.37 27.21
CA LEU A 978 42.89 9.09 26.56
C LEU A 978 43.78 10.32 26.65
N GLU A 979 45.05 10.15 27.04
CA GLU A 979 46.02 11.23 27.20
C GLU A 979 47.36 10.90 26.51
N ASP A 980 48.07 11.94 26.06
CA ASP A 980 49.44 11.81 25.55
C ASP A 980 50.50 11.79 26.68
N GLY A 981 51.79 11.61 26.32
CA GLY A 981 52.91 11.58 27.28
C GLY A 981 53.13 12.86 28.10
N GLY A 982 52.57 13.99 27.66
CA GLY A 982 52.50 15.25 28.41
C GLY A 982 51.26 15.38 29.30
N LYS A 983 50.45 14.32 29.44
CA LYS A 983 49.14 14.29 30.10
C LYS A 983 48.12 15.24 29.48
N LYS A 984 48.25 15.54 28.18
CA LYS A 984 47.25 16.32 27.45
C LYS A 984 46.10 15.39 27.05
N ARG A 985 44.87 15.76 27.44
CA ARG A 985 43.65 15.02 27.13
C ARG A 985 43.32 15.06 25.64
N LEU A 986 43.35 13.89 24.98
CA LEU A 986 43.05 13.71 23.56
C LEU A 986 41.58 13.40 23.32
N VAL A 987 40.98 12.55 24.17
CA VAL A 987 39.57 12.14 24.11
C VAL A 987 39.02 12.02 25.54
N SER A 988 37.78 12.47 25.76
CA SER A 988 37.06 12.34 27.03
C SER A 988 35.55 12.29 26.82
N PHE A 989 34.90 11.27 27.37
CA PHE A 989 33.46 11.04 27.26
C PHE A 989 32.94 10.06 28.32
N ASP A 990 31.63 10.11 28.56
CA ASP A 990 30.90 9.16 29.41
C ASP A 990 30.18 8.12 28.53
N VAL A 991 30.30 6.84 28.90
CA VAL A 991 29.58 5.71 28.29
C VAL A 991 28.49 5.23 29.25
N GLY A 992 27.27 5.12 28.73
CA GLY A 992 26.10 4.61 29.46
C GLY A 992 25.89 3.13 29.22
N LYS A 993 24.65 2.71 28.93
CA LYS A 993 24.38 1.35 28.48
C LYS A 993 25.10 1.09 27.14
N PHE A 994 25.84 -0.02 27.09
CA PHE A 994 26.58 -0.50 25.92
C PHE A 994 26.21 -1.97 25.63
N ASP A 995 26.70 -2.52 24.52
CA ASP A 995 26.32 -3.85 23.99
C ASP A 995 24.87 -3.93 23.48
N LEU A 996 24.40 -2.85 22.86
CA LEU A 996 23.05 -2.76 22.28
C LEU A 996 23.08 -3.35 20.86
N ASP A 997 22.22 -4.32 20.56
CA ASP A 997 22.11 -4.84 19.19
C ASP A 997 21.49 -3.78 18.26
N LEU A 998 22.26 -3.33 17.27
CA LEU A 998 21.83 -2.40 16.23
C LEU A 998 21.33 -3.13 14.96
N GLY A 999 21.33 -4.46 14.97
CA GLY A 999 20.99 -5.33 13.85
C GLY A 999 22.22 -5.73 13.02
N ARG A 1000 22.12 -6.89 12.34
CA ARG A 1000 23.19 -7.46 11.47
C ARG A 1000 24.55 -7.62 12.20
N GLY A 1001 24.51 -7.97 13.49
CA GLY A 1001 25.70 -8.23 14.30
C GLY A 1001 26.49 -6.98 14.71
N SER A 1002 25.96 -5.77 14.53
CA SER A 1002 26.60 -4.52 14.97
C SER A 1002 26.15 -4.16 16.40
N LYS A 1003 27.10 -3.74 17.24
CA LYS A 1003 26.87 -3.37 18.64
C LYS A 1003 26.93 -1.86 18.86
N GLY A 1004 26.11 -1.35 19.77
CA GLY A 1004 25.96 0.07 20.03
C GLY A 1004 26.13 0.45 21.49
N ALA A 1005 26.47 1.71 21.72
CA ALA A 1005 26.59 2.30 23.05
C ALA A 1005 26.01 3.72 23.11
N TYR A 1006 25.43 4.09 24.26
CA TYR A 1006 25.06 5.47 24.52
C TYR A 1006 26.26 6.27 25.01
N VAL A 1007 26.57 7.36 24.31
CA VAL A 1007 27.74 8.20 24.57
C VAL A 1007 27.32 9.64 24.84
N LYS A 1008 27.99 10.28 25.80
CA LYS A 1008 27.87 11.71 26.10
C LYS A 1008 29.25 12.34 26.21
N PHE A 1009 29.45 13.48 25.56
CA PHE A 1009 30.72 14.22 25.60
C PHE A 1009 30.72 15.31 26.67
N ASP A 1010 31.91 15.71 27.09
CA ASP A 1010 32.11 16.83 28.02
C ASP A 1010 31.52 18.14 27.45
N ASN A 1011 30.92 18.95 28.33
CA ASN A 1011 30.27 20.23 27.98
C ASN A 1011 29.09 20.12 27.00
N GLN A 1012 28.52 18.93 26.79
CA GLN A 1012 27.31 18.71 25.99
C GLN A 1012 26.28 17.89 26.76
N PHE A 1013 25.02 18.35 26.82
CA PHE A 1013 23.91 17.55 27.37
C PHE A 1013 23.33 16.54 26.36
N GLN A 1014 23.94 16.45 25.17
CA GLN A 1014 23.48 15.60 24.08
C GLN A 1014 23.94 14.15 24.26
N VAL A 1015 22.98 13.23 24.27
CA VAL A 1015 23.20 11.78 24.22
C VAL A 1015 23.15 11.31 22.77
N TRP A 1016 24.12 10.51 22.39
CA TRP A 1016 24.21 9.86 21.09
C TRP A 1016 24.12 8.35 21.28
N LEU A 1017 23.38 7.67 20.41
CA LEU A 1017 23.60 6.24 20.17
C LEU A 1017 24.73 6.16 19.13
N ALA A 1018 25.82 5.48 19.47
CA ALA A 1018 26.95 5.26 18.58
C ALA A 1018 27.04 3.79 18.20
N ASN A 1019 27.39 3.50 16.94
CA ASN A 1019 27.87 2.17 16.57
C ASN A 1019 29.29 2.04 17.11
N PHE A 1020 29.43 1.24 18.15
CA PHE A 1020 30.60 1.23 19.00
C PHE A 1020 30.69 -0.15 19.69
N ASP A 1021 31.51 -1.02 19.11
CA ASP A 1021 31.67 -2.40 19.58
C ASP A 1021 32.69 -2.48 20.73
N LEU A 1022 32.21 -2.18 21.94
CA LEU A 1022 33.01 -2.23 23.16
C LEU A 1022 33.00 -3.65 23.73
N ILE A 1023 34.18 -4.30 23.76
CA ILE A 1023 34.33 -5.70 24.16
C ILE A 1023 34.09 -5.93 25.67
N ASP A 1024 34.30 -4.91 26.52
CA ASP A 1024 33.83 -4.78 27.92
C ASP A 1024 34.63 -3.67 28.63
N LEU A 1025 33.94 -2.75 29.33
CA LEU A 1025 34.48 -1.54 29.98
C LEU A 1025 34.73 -1.71 31.50
N SER A 1026 34.89 -2.93 32.02
CA SER A 1026 35.14 -3.17 33.45
C SER A 1026 36.24 -2.27 34.02
N VAL A 1027 36.04 -1.75 35.23
CA VAL A 1027 37.06 -0.96 35.97
C VAL A 1027 37.81 -1.80 37.00
N LYS A 1028 37.61 -3.13 37.00
CA LYS A 1028 38.31 -4.04 37.91
C LYS A 1028 39.68 -4.42 37.33
N PRO A 1029 40.79 -4.29 38.08
CA PRO A 1029 42.13 -4.67 37.62
C PRO A 1029 42.24 -6.11 37.07
N GLU A 1030 41.57 -7.06 37.72
CA GLU A 1030 41.59 -8.50 37.41
C GLU A 1030 41.02 -8.86 36.03
N ASP A 1031 40.12 -8.04 35.49
CA ASP A 1031 39.56 -8.27 34.15
C ASP A 1031 40.57 -7.88 33.04
N TRP A 1032 41.59 -7.07 33.38
CA TRP A 1032 42.55 -6.53 32.43
C TRP A 1032 43.95 -7.14 32.53
N THR A 1033 44.24 -7.91 33.58
CA THR A 1033 45.56 -8.50 33.83
C THR A 1033 45.51 -10.00 34.03
N PHE A 1034 46.63 -10.69 33.80
CA PHE A 1034 46.82 -12.09 34.19
C PHE A 1034 47.09 -12.19 35.70
N SER A 1035 46.10 -11.85 36.53
CA SER A 1035 46.24 -11.79 37.98
C SER A 1035 45.60 -12.98 38.71
N SER A 1036 45.13 -14.02 38.01
CA SER A 1036 44.50 -15.22 38.59
C SER A 1036 45.27 -16.50 38.25
N VAL A 1037 45.12 -17.52 39.10
CA VAL A 1037 45.79 -18.83 38.94
C VAL A 1037 45.38 -19.55 37.65
N TRP A 1038 44.12 -19.47 37.24
CA TRP A 1038 43.67 -19.96 35.94
C TRP A 1038 42.98 -18.86 35.14
N ASN A 1039 43.05 -18.98 33.81
CA ASN A 1039 42.41 -18.06 32.88
C ASN A 1039 41.67 -18.83 31.79
N LEU A 1040 40.42 -18.46 31.50
CA LEU A 1040 39.60 -19.13 30.48
C LEU A 1040 40.19 -19.07 29.07
N ARG A 1041 41.09 -18.13 28.78
CA ARG A 1041 41.81 -18.07 27.49
C ARG A 1041 42.72 -19.27 27.26
N LEU A 1042 43.20 -19.94 28.32
CA LEU A 1042 43.93 -21.21 28.21
C LEU A 1042 43.02 -22.38 27.76
N GLY A 1043 41.71 -22.16 27.68
CA GLY A 1043 40.69 -23.16 27.36
C GLY A 1043 39.91 -23.59 28.60
N ARG A 1044 38.80 -24.29 28.37
CA ARG A 1044 38.05 -24.94 29.45
C ARG A 1044 38.82 -26.16 29.92
N LEU A 1045 38.89 -26.38 31.24
CA LEU A 1045 39.61 -27.54 31.79
C LEU A 1045 38.94 -28.83 31.34
N ALA A 1046 39.71 -29.69 30.67
CA ALA A 1046 39.29 -31.01 30.19
C ALA A 1046 39.79 -32.12 31.14
N GLN A 1047 40.96 -31.92 31.77
CA GLN A 1047 41.55 -32.87 32.70
C GLN A 1047 42.46 -32.13 33.69
N VAL A 1048 42.47 -32.57 34.96
CA VAL A 1048 43.45 -32.14 35.96
C VAL A 1048 44.03 -33.36 36.67
N ASN A 1049 45.33 -33.61 36.53
CA ASN A 1049 46.02 -34.85 36.92
C ASN A 1049 45.32 -36.07 36.29
N ASP A 1050 44.52 -36.81 37.06
CA ASP A 1050 43.71 -37.96 36.60
C ASP A 1050 42.19 -37.74 36.75
N ILE A 1051 41.75 -36.49 36.98
CA ILE A 1051 40.34 -36.14 37.20
C ILE A 1051 39.70 -35.75 35.87
N TYR A 1052 38.61 -36.42 35.50
CA TYR A 1052 37.85 -36.20 34.26
C TYR A 1052 36.36 -35.87 34.49
N GLU A 1053 35.89 -35.91 35.74
CA GLU A 1053 34.49 -35.67 36.09
C GLU A 1053 34.14 -34.19 35.94
N ALA A 1054 33.16 -33.86 35.09
CA ALA A 1054 32.80 -32.49 34.73
C ALA A 1054 32.46 -31.59 35.94
N ASP A 1055 31.74 -32.11 36.94
CA ASP A 1055 31.37 -31.35 38.14
C ASP A 1055 32.59 -31.00 39.00
N ARG A 1056 33.53 -31.94 39.15
CA ARG A 1056 34.80 -31.70 39.87
C ARG A 1056 35.72 -30.78 39.09
N LEU A 1057 35.81 -30.93 37.78
CA LEU A 1057 36.56 -30.01 36.91
C LEU A 1057 35.98 -28.60 36.97
N ALA A 1058 34.66 -28.44 37.04
CA ALA A 1058 34.01 -27.14 37.20
C ALA A 1058 34.30 -26.51 38.57
N GLU A 1059 34.32 -27.30 39.65
CA GLU A 1059 34.70 -26.83 40.99
C GLU A 1059 36.18 -26.42 41.06
N ILE A 1060 37.08 -27.22 40.49
CA ILE A 1060 38.51 -26.89 40.35
C ILE A 1060 38.67 -25.60 39.54
N ALA A 1061 38.06 -25.52 38.36
CA ALA A 1061 38.10 -24.33 37.51
C ALA A 1061 37.62 -23.10 38.27
N LYS A 1062 36.51 -23.21 39.01
CA LYS A 1062 35.95 -22.12 39.81
C LYS A 1062 36.92 -21.64 40.90
N VAL A 1063 37.60 -22.54 41.61
CA VAL A 1063 38.57 -22.15 42.64
C VAL A 1063 39.80 -21.50 42.02
N LEU A 1064 40.33 -22.05 40.93
CA LEU A 1064 41.51 -21.49 40.27
C LEU A 1064 41.23 -20.14 39.58
N LEU A 1065 40.04 -19.96 38.99
CA LEU A 1065 39.62 -18.68 38.39
C LEU A 1065 39.44 -17.57 39.43
N ASN A 1066 38.95 -17.91 40.62
CA ASN A 1066 38.70 -16.94 41.70
C ASN A 1066 39.90 -16.76 42.66
N THR A 1067 41.04 -17.41 42.38
CA THR A 1067 42.25 -17.24 43.18
C THR A 1067 43.16 -16.21 42.53
N SER A 1068 43.20 -15.00 43.08
CA SER A 1068 44.07 -13.92 42.61
C SER A 1068 45.46 -13.97 43.25
N PHE A 1069 46.46 -13.51 42.52
CA PHE A 1069 47.82 -13.31 42.99
C PHE A 1069 47.93 -12.03 43.81
N ILE A 1070 48.85 -12.04 44.79
CA ILE A 1070 49.11 -10.90 45.68
C ILE A 1070 50.52 -10.31 45.51
N GLY A 1071 51.38 -10.95 44.74
CA GLY A 1071 52.74 -10.46 44.44
C GLY A 1071 53.47 -11.37 43.45
N VAL A 1072 54.59 -10.89 42.91
CA VAL A 1072 55.44 -11.63 41.95
C VAL A 1072 56.91 -11.47 42.38
N THR A 1073 57.69 -12.55 42.28
CA THR A 1073 59.14 -12.53 42.52
C THR A 1073 59.87 -13.42 41.51
N ASP A 1074 61.09 -13.06 41.15
CA ASP A 1074 61.89 -13.78 40.16
C ASP A 1074 62.70 -14.92 40.82
N ARG A 1075 62.85 -14.87 42.15
CA ARG A 1075 63.71 -15.80 42.89
C ARG A 1075 63.16 -16.12 44.28
N LEU A 1076 63.30 -17.39 44.66
CA LEU A 1076 62.99 -17.92 45.99
C LEU A 1076 64.29 -18.32 46.70
N GLU A 1077 64.34 -18.18 48.02
CA GLU A 1077 65.54 -18.46 48.83
C GLU A 1077 65.63 -19.94 49.23
N ASN A 1078 64.54 -20.54 49.72
CA ASN A 1078 64.50 -21.96 50.12
C ASN A 1078 63.15 -22.63 49.79
N PRO A 1079 62.86 -22.88 48.50
CA PRO A 1079 61.55 -23.38 48.06
C PRO A 1079 61.34 -24.86 48.42
N GLN A 1080 60.24 -25.15 49.11
CA GLN A 1080 59.76 -26.51 49.38
C GLN A 1080 58.51 -26.81 48.52
N PRO A 1081 58.49 -27.91 47.74
CA PRO A 1081 57.32 -28.25 46.92
C PRO A 1081 56.11 -28.61 47.79
N LEU A 1082 54.94 -28.07 47.44
CA LEU A 1082 53.69 -28.29 48.16
C LEU A 1082 52.70 -29.17 47.40
N LEU A 1083 52.48 -28.88 46.12
CA LEU A 1083 51.49 -29.51 45.26
C LEU A 1083 51.86 -29.26 43.80
N THR A 1084 51.65 -30.25 42.95
CA THR A 1084 51.72 -30.07 41.49
C THR A 1084 50.36 -30.42 40.91
N ALA A 1085 49.85 -29.57 40.03
CA ALA A 1085 48.63 -29.81 39.28
C ALA A 1085 48.94 -29.78 37.79
N ASP A 1086 48.71 -30.90 37.11
CA ASP A 1086 48.86 -31.05 35.66
C ASP A 1086 47.50 -30.80 35.01
N LEU A 1087 47.35 -29.74 34.21
CA LEU A 1087 46.07 -29.31 33.63
C LEU A 1087 46.11 -29.41 32.11
N GLN A 1088 45.12 -30.10 31.53
CA GLN A 1088 44.86 -30.10 30.10
C GLN A 1088 43.52 -29.42 29.82
N ALA A 1089 43.51 -28.57 28.80
CA ALA A 1089 42.33 -27.81 28.41
C ALA A 1089 41.81 -28.20 27.02
N GLU A 1090 40.51 -28.00 26.80
CA GLU A 1090 39.86 -28.09 25.49
C GLU A 1090 40.58 -27.17 24.50
N GLY A 1091 41.11 -27.72 23.41
CA GLY A 1091 41.98 -27.02 22.45
C GLY A 1091 43.45 -27.46 22.47
N GLY A 1092 43.84 -28.38 23.36
CA GLY A 1092 45.17 -29.01 23.36
C GLY A 1092 46.24 -28.32 24.20
N ASN A 1093 45.87 -27.27 24.96
CA ASN A 1093 46.79 -26.57 25.85
C ASN A 1093 47.09 -27.42 27.10
N HIS A 1094 48.37 -27.59 27.42
CA HIS A 1094 48.85 -28.43 28.53
C HIS A 1094 49.78 -27.63 29.46
N VAL A 1095 49.32 -27.39 30.69
CA VAL A 1095 49.95 -26.49 31.67
C VAL A 1095 50.12 -27.22 33.00
N VAL A 1096 51.32 -27.24 33.55
CA VAL A 1096 51.61 -27.78 34.88
C VAL A 1096 51.85 -26.63 35.85
N LEU A 1097 51.13 -26.63 36.96
CA LEU A 1097 51.22 -25.65 38.04
C LEU A 1097 52.01 -26.23 39.20
N HIS A 1098 53.14 -25.61 39.52
CA HIS A 1098 54.02 -26.00 40.62
C HIS A 1098 53.83 -25.04 41.80
N PHE A 1099 53.16 -25.52 42.85
CA PHE A 1099 52.98 -24.77 44.08
C PHE A 1099 54.13 -25.07 45.04
N VAL A 1100 54.79 -24.03 45.54
CA VAL A 1100 55.95 -24.11 46.43
C VAL A 1100 55.78 -23.19 47.63
N LYS A 1101 56.41 -23.55 48.76
CA LYS A 1101 56.45 -22.74 49.98
C LYS A 1101 57.86 -22.24 50.21
N ASP A 1102 58.01 -20.95 50.47
CA ASP A 1102 59.29 -20.38 50.87
C ASP A 1102 59.06 -19.53 52.14
N GLY A 1103 59.66 -19.96 53.26
CA GLY A 1103 59.34 -19.41 54.58
C GLY A 1103 57.87 -19.58 54.99
N THR A 1104 57.16 -18.47 55.21
CA THR A 1104 55.72 -18.43 55.56
C THR A 1104 54.80 -18.18 54.37
N LYS A 1105 55.34 -17.95 53.17
CA LYS A 1105 54.59 -17.56 51.97
C LYS A 1105 54.46 -18.73 50.99
N ASN A 1106 53.39 -18.73 50.19
CA ASN A 1106 53.13 -19.74 49.17
C ASN A 1106 53.22 -19.08 47.79
N TYR A 1107 53.87 -19.77 46.87
CA TYR A 1107 54.08 -19.30 45.50
C TYR A 1107 53.64 -20.36 44.49
N LEU A 1108 53.31 -19.89 43.29
CA LEU A 1108 53.00 -20.69 42.12
C LEU A 1108 53.99 -20.37 41.00
N ASN A 1109 54.48 -21.41 40.33
CA ASN A 1109 55.20 -21.30 39.07
C ASN A 1109 54.48 -22.11 37.99
N TYR A 1110 54.49 -21.58 36.76
CA TYR A 1110 53.88 -22.23 35.61
C TYR A 1110 54.94 -22.99 34.82
N GLU A 1111 54.56 -24.14 34.28
CA GLU A 1111 55.34 -24.90 33.31
C GLU A 1111 54.42 -25.33 32.15
N PHE A 1112 54.60 -24.76 30.96
CA PHE A 1112 53.83 -25.12 29.78
C PHE A 1112 54.52 -26.26 29.02
N LYS A 1113 53.84 -27.40 28.85
CA LYS A 1113 54.44 -28.64 28.28
C LYS A 1113 54.52 -28.63 26.75
N GLN A 1114 53.70 -27.82 26.09
CA GLN A 1114 53.69 -27.65 24.64
C GLN A 1114 53.60 -26.15 24.29
N PRO A 1115 54.16 -25.72 23.14
CA PRO A 1115 53.99 -24.35 22.67
C PRO A 1115 52.51 -24.08 22.42
N LEU A 1116 51.97 -23.07 23.10
CA LEU A 1116 50.57 -22.67 22.98
C LEU A 1116 50.29 -22.20 21.54
N THR A 1117 49.12 -22.53 21.01
CA THR A 1117 48.73 -22.21 19.63
C THR A 1117 48.44 -20.73 19.40
N GLU A 1118 47.94 -20.01 20.40
CA GLU A 1118 47.68 -18.57 20.30
C GLU A 1118 48.89 -17.72 20.70
N LYS A 1119 49.23 -16.74 19.88
CA LYS A 1119 50.44 -15.90 20.04
C LYS A 1119 50.45 -15.03 21.31
N ALA A 1120 49.30 -14.54 21.76
CA ALA A 1120 49.19 -13.82 23.04
C ALA A 1120 49.48 -14.72 24.24
N LEU A 1121 49.03 -15.97 24.19
CA LEU A 1121 49.31 -16.96 25.22
C LEU A 1121 50.77 -17.41 25.20
N GLN A 1122 51.43 -17.46 24.04
CA GLN A 1122 52.88 -17.70 23.96
C GLN A 1122 53.69 -16.63 24.70
N THR A 1123 53.30 -15.35 24.58
CA THR A 1123 53.96 -14.24 25.28
C THR A 1123 53.75 -14.35 26.80
N PHE A 1124 52.52 -14.62 27.24
CA PHE A 1124 52.22 -14.88 28.64
C PHE A 1124 52.99 -16.09 29.19
N SER A 1125 53.03 -17.21 28.44
CA SER A 1125 53.74 -18.42 28.88
C SER A 1125 55.23 -18.21 29.08
N SER A 1126 55.86 -17.42 28.20
CA SER A 1126 57.27 -17.06 28.31
C SER A 1126 57.55 -16.19 29.53
N TYR A 1127 56.66 -15.24 29.83
CA TYR A 1127 56.74 -14.39 31.01
C TYR A 1127 56.48 -15.19 32.30
N ALA A 1128 55.39 -15.95 32.36
CA ALA A 1128 54.95 -16.68 33.55
C ALA A 1128 55.89 -17.83 33.96
N ASN A 1129 56.57 -18.47 33.00
CA ASN A 1129 57.57 -19.51 33.30
C ASN A 1129 58.77 -18.98 34.11
N ALA A 1130 59.12 -17.69 33.94
CA ALA A 1130 60.30 -17.09 34.55
C ALA A 1130 60.06 -16.49 35.95
N HIS A 1131 58.82 -16.52 36.46
CA HIS A 1131 58.43 -15.85 37.69
C HIS A 1131 57.69 -16.78 38.67
N TYR A 1132 57.66 -16.39 39.94
CA TYR A 1132 56.91 -17.02 41.01
C TYR A 1132 55.82 -16.08 41.54
N TYR A 1133 54.57 -16.53 41.54
CA TYR A 1133 53.40 -15.73 41.90
C TYR A 1133 52.94 -16.06 43.32
N GLU A 1134 52.90 -15.07 44.21
CA GLU A 1134 52.49 -15.24 45.61
C GLU A 1134 50.96 -15.42 45.71
N ILE A 1135 50.54 -16.41 46.51
CA ILE A 1135 49.13 -16.71 46.81
C ILE A 1135 48.95 -16.77 48.33
N THR A 1136 47.81 -16.28 48.83
CA THR A 1136 47.48 -16.33 50.26
C THR A 1136 47.42 -17.76 50.79
N ALA A 1137 47.74 -17.94 52.07
CA ALA A 1137 47.68 -19.26 52.72
C ALA A 1137 46.27 -19.87 52.68
N GLU A 1138 45.22 -19.05 52.82
CA GLU A 1138 43.83 -19.49 52.72
C GLU A 1138 43.50 -20.04 51.32
N ASN A 1139 43.89 -19.34 50.26
CA ASN A 1139 43.64 -19.79 48.89
C ASN A 1139 44.48 -21.04 48.56
N MET A 1140 45.70 -21.13 49.09
CA MET A 1140 46.53 -22.33 48.94
C MET A 1140 45.89 -23.56 49.61
N GLU A 1141 45.24 -23.42 50.77
CA GLU A 1141 44.48 -24.52 51.39
C GLU A 1141 43.26 -24.91 50.57
N LYS A 1142 42.49 -23.94 50.04
CA LYS A 1142 41.36 -24.22 49.14
C LYS A 1142 41.81 -25.01 47.91
N ILE A 1143 42.89 -24.59 47.27
CA ILE A 1143 43.46 -25.28 46.10
C ILE A 1143 43.89 -26.70 46.47
N LYS A 1144 44.57 -26.89 47.61
CA LYS A 1144 44.95 -28.24 48.08
C LYS A 1144 43.74 -29.13 48.31
N ASN A 1145 42.68 -28.63 48.94
CA ASN A 1145 41.50 -29.43 49.22
C ASN A 1145 40.81 -29.89 47.95
N VAL A 1146 40.68 -29.03 46.94
CA VAL A 1146 39.97 -29.37 45.70
C VAL A 1146 40.82 -30.26 44.77
N ILE A 1147 42.16 -30.13 44.79
CA ILE A 1147 43.07 -30.93 43.94
C ILE A 1147 43.53 -32.24 44.59
N ALA A 1148 43.67 -32.30 45.93
CA ALA A 1148 44.25 -33.45 46.64
C ALA A 1148 43.23 -34.46 47.19
N ASP A 1149 41.92 -34.23 47.08
CA ASP A 1149 40.90 -35.14 47.63
C ASP A 1149 40.79 -36.45 46.81
N ARG A 1150 41.73 -37.36 47.09
CA ARG A 1150 41.61 -38.81 46.91
C ARG A 1150 41.10 -39.44 48.21
N ARG A 1151 39.83 -39.23 48.55
CA ARG A 1151 39.10 -40.08 49.51
C ARG A 1151 37.95 -40.83 48.84
N THR A 1152 38.33 -42.00 48.34
CA THR A 1152 37.64 -43.29 48.51
C THR A 1152 36.12 -43.39 48.27
N LYS A 1153 35.83 -44.17 47.22
CA LYS A 1153 34.59 -44.91 46.86
C LYS A 1153 33.55 -44.17 46.05
#